data_AF-A0A432MK64-F1
#
_entry.id   AF-A0A432MK64-F1
#
_cell.length_a   1.000
_cell.length_b   1.000
_cell.length_c   1.000
_cell.angle_alpha   90.00
_cell.angle_beta   90.00
_cell.angle_gamma   90.00
#
_symmetry.space_group_name_H-M   'P 1'
#
loop_
_entity.id
_entity.type
_entity.pdbx_description
1 polymer ?
#
loop_
_entity_poly.entity_id
_entity_poly.type
_entity_poly.pdbx_seq_one_letter_code
_entity_poly.pdbx_strand_id
1 'polypeptide(L)'
;MFGLDDRPNRLCDGLSRREWLRVGGLSVLGLGLDDLLRAGTGSGAGSVRAAASPLARGLDGATFGRAKNVIYLWLQGGPPQHETFDPKPDAPLEIRGPFQPIATNIPGIHFSELLPRTARRADRLAVVRSIATDDPNHDVSGYWVLTGYPYGPGSARQIKPSDWPYFGSIVKMLRPSEELPALSTVWIPDLMRLNDSVTPAGQTAGFLGRAWEPERFVGDPAAPDYRIEGLDLPTDLPRLRVDRRRALLGQLDGHLKVVERSGVLDGWDRNAKDAYDLVSSGKARAAFDLSREPDAVRDRYGRYSWGQTVLLARRLIEAGVRLVHVNWTREPGDSAVDNPMWDTHAQNADRLQDVLCPQFDVTFTALLDDLESRGLLDETLVVAIGEFGRTPKINSQGGRDHWGNVFSFVMAGAGISGGQVFGASDRDGALPASDPIRPHDLTATIFHLLGIDHLGTFPDKLGRPQPITRGEPIAAILGDGPATADRCEPGGDVAFVPPFDDSLLLDTDFSSGRPPIAVAPPTREKGWRGWPLNSEAEDHGLVVRVLGGERRGALLGLAPGGTIPAGSRAMLAQEIRSARGGEYTFSVSAAMLSGDQGEPEADLLALLSCRLVLFRFADASKDPRSIQELASLSFRPEPGAPRPVTLQRFLGSTQGNVNFPIGQGLGVAIILENSSGAPINLGHDSGLGPAGLLVSEVSLSFRARPRNENTL
;
A
#
# COMPACT_ATOMS: atom_id res chain seq x y z
N MET A 1 17.24 44.07 -20.94
CA MET A 1 18.24 44.90 -21.62
C MET A 1 17.67 46.32 -21.69
N PHE A 2 18.06 47.19 -20.77
CA PHE A 2 17.57 48.57 -20.70
C PHE A 2 18.56 49.47 -21.45
N GLY A 3 18.15 50.04 -22.58
CA GLY A 3 18.86 51.14 -23.25
C GLY A 3 18.26 52.47 -22.81
N LEU A 4 19.10 53.35 -22.27
CA LEU A 4 18.81 54.75 -22.02
C LEU A 4 19.03 55.52 -23.33
N ASP A 5 17.95 55.88 -24.01
CA ASP A 5 17.99 56.94 -25.02
C ASP A 5 16.77 57.84 -24.84
N ASP A 6 17.05 59.10 -24.48
CA ASP A 6 16.11 60.09 -23.99
C ASP A 6 15.53 60.91 -25.15
N ARG A 7 14.69 60.27 -25.98
CA ARG A 7 13.93 60.95 -27.04
C ARG A 7 12.43 60.62 -26.98
N PRO A 8 11.53 61.64 -26.96
CA PRO A 8 10.09 61.41 -26.90
C PRO A 8 9.54 61.03 -28.28
N ASN A 9 9.31 59.73 -28.51
CA ASN A 9 8.53 59.28 -29.67
C ASN A 9 7.03 59.41 -29.38
N ARG A 10 6.30 60.15 -30.23
CA ARG A 10 4.83 60.21 -30.27
C ARG A 10 4.30 59.12 -31.21
N LEU A 11 3.20 58.48 -30.84
CA LEU A 11 2.48 57.54 -31.71
C LEU A 11 1.56 58.31 -32.67
N CYS A 12 1.14 57.65 -33.76
CA CYS A 12 0.40 58.27 -34.87
C CYS A 12 -1.00 58.82 -34.52
N ASP A 13 -1.47 58.58 -33.29
CA ASP A 13 -2.73 59.06 -32.72
C ASP A 13 -2.55 60.29 -31.80
N GLY A 14 -1.32 60.81 -31.70
CA GLY A 14 -1.03 62.07 -31.00
C GLY A 14 -0.92 61.97 -29.48
N LEU A 15 -1.08 60.78 -28.90
CA LEU A 15 -0.97 60.55 -27.46
C LEU A 15 0.48 60.24 -27.03
N SER A 16 0.90 60.80 -25.90
CA SER A 16 2.20 60.52 -25.33
C SER A 16 2.19 59.19 -24.56
N ARG A 17 3.34 58.50 -24.51
CA ARG A 17 3.52 57.26 -23.71
C ARG A 17 3.15 57.44 -22.23
N ARG A 18 3.14 58.69 -21.73
CA ARG A 18 2.75 59.09 -20.36
C ARG A 18 1.22 59.19 -20.19
N GLU A 19 0.46 59.45 -21.25
CA GLU A 19 -1.01 59.48 -21.22
C GLU A 19 -1.63 58.08 -21.28
N TRP A 20 -1.01 57.16 -22.03
CA TRP A 20 -1.38 55.74 -21.98
C TRP A 20 -1.16 55.11 -20.59
N LEU A 21 -0.09 55.50 -19.90
CA LEU A 21 0.13 55.12 -18.50
C LEU A 21 -0.85 55.79 -17.51
N ARG A 22 -1.51 56.90 -17.89
CA ARG A 22 -2.57 57.52 -17.08
C ARG A 22 -3.94 56.86 -17.28
N VAL A 23 -4.25 56.40 -18.49
CA VAL A 23 -5.49 55.63 -18.75
C VAL A 23 -5.38 54.23 -18.14
N GLY A 24 -4.20 53.60 -18.17
CA GLY A 24 -3.92 52.39 -17.37
C GLY A 24 -3.78 52.62 -15.86
N GLY A 25 -3.73 53.87 -15.41
CA GLY A 25 -3.66 54.25 -13.99
C GLY A 25 -5.03 54.38 -13.31
N LEU A 26 -6.13 54.40 -14.07
CA LEU A 26 -7.49 54.45 -13.51
C LEU A 26 -7.99 53.07 -13.05
N SER A 27 -7.34 51.98 -13.44
CA SER A 27 -7.52 50.63 -12.89
C SER A 27 -6.66 50.38 -11.63
N VAL A 28 -5.84 51.33 -11.19
CA VAL A 28 -5.03 51.25 -9.95
C VAL A 28 -5.80 51.73 -8.71
N LEU A 29 -6.98 52.34 -8.88
CA LEU A 29 -7.86 52.74 -7.77
C LEU A 29 -9.09 51.83 -7.60
N GLY A 30 -9.06 50.62 -8.16
CA GLY A 30 -9.87 49.50 -7.69
C GLY A 30 -11.35 49.46 -8.07
N LEU A 31 -11.91 50.47 -8.76
CA LEU A 31 -13.32 50.44 -9.15
C LEU A 31 -13.52 49.62 -10.43
N GLY A 32 -13.74 48.32 -10.27
CA GLY A 32 -14.17 47.40 -11.33
C GLY A 32 -15.71 47.39 -11.50
N LEU A 33 -16.18 46.81 -12.61
CA LEU A 33 -17.61 46.62 -12.89
C LEU A 33 -18.34 45.86 -11.75
N ASP A 34 -17.60 45.09 -10.96
CA ASP A 34 -18.07 44.36 -9.78
C ASP A 34 -18.53 45.28 -8.63
N ASP A 35 -17.97 46.49 -8.48
CA ASP A 35 -18.40 47.45 -7.46
C ASP A 35 -19.73 48.13 -7.84
N LEU A 36 -19.98 48.27 -9.14
CA LEU A 36 -21.25 48.75 -9.67
C LEU A 36 -22.36 47.70 -9.53
N LEU A 37 -22.01 46.42 -9.49
CA LEU A 37 -22.92 45.30 -9.21
C LEU A 37 -23.16 45.09 -7.69
N ARG A 38 -22.20 45.46 -6.83
CA ARG A 38 -22.30 45.37 -5.36
C ARG A 38 -23.14 46.47 -4.71
N ALA A 39 -23.38 47.59 -5.39
CA ALA A 39 -24.27 48.65 -4.92
C ALA A 39 -25.76 48.25 -4.85
N GLY A 40 -26.13 47.02 -5.29
CA GLY A 40 -27.51 46.54 -5.34
C GLY A 40 -27.96 45.61 -4.19
N THR A 41 -27.09 45.17 -3.29
CA THR A 41 -27.46 44.19 -2.24
C THR A 41 -26.96 44.62 -0.87
N GLY A 42 -27.85 45.26 -0.11
CA GLY A 42 -27.54 45.81 1.21
C GLY A 42 -27.35 44.77 2.32
N SER A 43 -26.42 45.12 3.20
CA SER A 43 -26.58 45.12 4.67
C SER A 43 -26.47 43.81 5.45
N GLY A 44 -25.37 43.70 6.21
CA GLY A 44 -25.43 43.28 7.63
C GLY A 44 -24.46 42.18 8.08
N ALA A 45 -23.27 42.56 8.56
CA ALA A 45 -22.55 41.82 9.61
C ALA A 45 -21.44 42.69 10.22
N GLY A 46 -21.55 42.94 11.52
CA GLY A 46 -20.61 43.72 12.32
C GLY A 46 -19.26 43.02 12.51
N SER A 47 -18.22 43.84 12.66
CA SER A 47 -16.82 43.47 12.82
C SER A 47 -16.50 42.76 14.12
N VAL A 48 -15.72 41.69 14.06
CA VAL A 48 -14.91 41.20 15.19
C VAL A 48 -13.43 41.36 14.84
N ARG A 49 -12.71 42.14 15.64
CA ARG A 49 -11.25 42.31 15.58
C ARG A 49 -10.57 41.12 16.26
N ALA A 50 -9.43 40.73 15.69
CA ALA A 50 -8.53 39.67 16.15
C ALA A 50 -8.08 39.85 17.61
N ALA A 51 -8.39 38.83 18.42
CA ALA A 51 -7.71 38.48 19.66
C ALA A 51 -7.47 36.96 19.62
N ALA A 52 -6.37 36.51 20.23
CA ALA A 52 -5.96 35.10 20.29
C ALA A 52 -7.15 34.15 20.55
N SER A 53 -7.20 33.04 19.80
CA SER A 53 -8.34 32.12 19.71
C SER A 53 -9.01 31.82 21.07
N PRO A 54 -10.26 32.29 21.30
CA PRO A 54 -11.04 31.93 22.48
C PRO A 54 -11.68 30.53 22.38
N LEU A 55 -11.48 29.79 21.28
CA LEU A 55 -12.14 28.50 21.01
C LEU A 55 -11.68 27.35 21.93
N ALA A 56 -10.70 27.56 22.80
CA ALA A 56 -10.25 26.58 23.78
C ALA A 56 -10.97 26.69 25.15
N ARG A 57 -11.78 27.73 25.40
CA ARG A 57 -12.51 27.88 26.67
C ARG A 57 -13.95 27.37 26.52
N GLY A 58 -14.08 26.05 26.61
CA GLY A 58 -15.35 25.33 26.67
C GLY A 58 -15.21 23.80 26.72
N LEU A 59 -14.01 23.28 26.98
CA LEU A 59 -13.67 21.85 26.96
C LEU A 59 -13.56 21.30 28.41
N ASP A 60 -14.58 21.54 29.24
CA ASP A 60 -14.61 21.10 30.64
C ASP A 60 -15.06 19.62 30.79
N GLY A 61 -14.82 18.80 29.77
CA GLY A 61 -14.84 17.34 29.85
C GLY A 61 -13.47 16.80 30.26
N ALA A 62 -13.44 15.71 31.04
CA ALA A 62 -12.18 15.02 31.36
C ALA A 62 -11.57 14.44 30.08
N THR A 63 -10.54 15.10 29.53
CA THR A 63 -9.78 14.57 28.40
C THR A 63 -8.53 13.83 28.92
N PHE A 64 -8.15 12.73 28.26
CA PHE A 64 -6.92 12.00 28.65
C PHE A 64 -5.67 12.75 28.19
N GLY A 65 -5.66 13.23 26.94
CA GLY A 65 -4.66 14.18 26.45
C GLY A 65 -3.21 13.68 26.39
N ARG A 66 -2.98 12.35 26.32
CA ARG A 66 -1.63 11.78 26.23
C ARG A 66 -1.05 11.76 24.82
N ALA A 67 -1.88 11.66 23.79
CA ALA A 67 -1.40 11.70 22.41
C ALA A 67 -0.99 13.12 22.04
N LYS A 68 0.29 13.30 21.76
CA LYS A 68 0.78 14.49 21.07
C LYS A 68 0.60 14.34 19.56
N ASN A 69 0.75 13.13 19.04
CA ASN A 69 0.78 12.84 17.61
C ASN A 69 -0.06 11.61 17.25
N VAL A 70 -0.43 11.47 15.97
CA VAL A 70 -1.10 10.27 15.43
C VAL A 70 -0.43 9.81 14.13
N ILE A 71 -0.11 8.53 14.05
CA ILE A 71 0.16 7.82 12.79
C ILE A 71 -1.04 6.92 12.50
N TYR A 72 -1.72 7.21 11.40
CA TYR A 72 -2.92 6.50 10.99
C TYR A 72 -2.62 5.69 9.73
N LEU A 73 -2.42 4.39 9.90
CA LEU A 73 -2.12 3.43 8.83
C LEU A 73 -3.43 2.91 8.24
N TRP A 74 -3.74 3.34 7.02
CA TRP A 74 -4.95 2.97 6.30
C TRP A 74 -4.69 1.77 5.39
N LEU A 75 -5.17 0.60 5.80
CA LEU A 75 -5.02 -0.67 5.11
C LEU A 75 -6.14 -0.82 4.06
N GLN A 76 -6.10 0.05 3.05
CA GLN A 76 -7.13 0.13 2.01
C GLN A 76 -7.36 -1.24 1.36
N GLY A 77 -8.62 -1.63 1.28
CA GLY A 77 -9.08 -2.93 0.80
C GLY A 77 -9.69 -3.77 1.92
N GLY A 78 -9.61 -3.39 3.19
CA GLY A 78 -10.27 -4.12 4.27
C GLY A 78 -9.60 -5.47 4.60
N PRO A 79 -8.62 -5.48 5.53
CA PRO A 79 -7.89 -6.68 5.90
C PRO A 79 -8.81 -7.81 6.38
N PRO A 80 -8.59 -9.05 5.93
CA PRO A 80 -9.39 -10.18 6.41
C PRO A 80 -9.05 -10.52 7.85
N GLN A 81 -10.06 -10.50 8.71
CA GLN A 81 -9.90 -10.75 10.15
C GLN A 81 -9.35 -12.16 10.44
N HIS A 82 -9.77 -13.18 9.68
CA HIS A 82 -9.31 -14.57 9.82
C HIS A 82 -7.82 -14.77 9.56
N GLU A 83 -7.25 -14.04 8.61
CA GLU A 83 -5.83 -14.17 8.28
C GLU A 83 -4.93 -13.15 8.97
N THR A 84 -5.51 -12.30 9.82
CA THR A 84 -4.78 -11.28 10.58
C THR A 84 -4.98 -11.46 12.08
N PHE A 85 -5.97 -10.77 12.64
CA PHE A 85 -6.11 -10.57 14.08
C PHE A 85 -7.16 -11.44 14.74
N ASP A 86 -7.92 -12.28 14.02
CA ASP A 86 -9.02 -13.11 14.55
C ASP A 86 -9.17 -14.48 13.84
N PRO A 87 -8.21 -15.41 14.01
CA PRO A 87 -8.02 -16.60 13.14
C PRO A 87 -9.00 -17.78 13.25
N LYS A 88 -10.09 -17.67 14.03
CA LYS A 88 -11.17 -18.67 14.17
C LYS A 88 -10.76 -20.15 14.00
N PRO A 89 -9.85 -20.68 14.84
CA PRO A 89 -9.24 -21.99 14.59
C PRO A 89 -10.21 -23.17 14.62
N ASP A 90 -11.32 -23.05 15.34
CA ASP A 90 -12.35 -24.08 15.44
C ASP A 90 -13.38 -24.02 14.30
N ALA A 91 -13.30 -23.02 13.41
CA ALA A 91 -14.19 -22.92 12.27
C ALA A 91 -13.77 -23.88 11.14
N PRO A 92 -14.71 -24.30 10.26
CA PRO A 92 -14.41 -25.12 9.09
C PRO A 92 -13.32 -24.50 8.18
N LEU A 93 -12.62 -25.33 7.40
CA LEU A 93 -11.51 -24.88 6.54
C LEU A 93 -11.93 -23.79 5.55
N GLU A 94 -13.16 -23.87 5.03
CA GLU A 94 -13.75 -22.87 4.14
C GLU A 94 -14.05 -21.52 4.82
N ILE A 95 -14.00 -21.47 6.16
CA ILE A 95 -14.17 -20.27 6.97
C ILE A 95 -12.83 -19.78 7.53
N ARG A 96 -12.12 -20.60 8.30
CA ARG A 96 -10.85 -20.19 8.93
C ARG A 96 -9.70 -20.01 7.94
N GLY A 97 -9.85 -20.57 6.75
CA GLY A 97 -8.82 -20.55 5.72
C GLY A 97 -7.66 -21.51 6.02
N PRO A 98 -6.65 -21.51 5.14
CA PRO A 98 -5.56 -22.48 5.19
C PRO A 98 -4.49 -22.20 6.26
N PHE A 99 -4.54 -21.06 6.93
CA PHE A 99 -3.53 -20.65 7.91
C PHE A 99 -3.90 -21.08 9.33
N GLN A 100 -2.89 -21.18 10.18
CA GLN A 100 -3.01 -21.58 11.57
C GLN A 100 -2.95 -20.37 12.51
N PRO A 101 -3.63 -20.42 13.66
CA PRO A 101 -3.35 -19.48 14.74
C PRO A 101 -1.95 -19.75 15.33
N ILE A 102 -1.31 -18.69 15.81
CA ILE A 102 -0.10 -18.75 16.61
C ILE A 102 -0.34 -18.02 17.93
N ALA A 103 0.25 -18.53 19.01
CA ALA A 103 0.27 -17.83 20.28
C ALA A 103 1.03 -16.50 20.14
N THR A 104 0.53 -15.44 20.76
CA THR A 104 1.27 -14.19 20.91
C THR A 104 2.16 -14.24 22.16
N ASN A 105 2.85 -13.13 22.46
CA ASN A 105 3.56 -13.00 23.73
C ASN A 105 2.64 -12.76 24.95
N ILE A 106 1.32 -12.71 24.74
CA ILE A 106 0.29 -12.63 25.78
C ILE A 106 -0.53 -13.93 25.82
N PRO A 107 -0.64 -14.60 26.99
CA PRO A 107 -1.44 -15.82 27.11
C PRO A 107 -2.89 -15.63 26.66
N GLY A 108 -3.41 -16.59 25.90
CA GLY A 108 -4.80 -16.59 25.41
C GLY A 108 -5.04 -15.74 24.16
N ILE A 109 -4.14 -14.82 23.79
CA ILE A 109 -4.24 -14.05 22.55
C ILE A 109 -3.51 -14.78 21.43
N HIS A 110 -4.22 -14.96 20.31
CA HIS A 110 -3.73 -15.61 19.11
C HIS A 110 -3.91 -14.70 17.90
N PHE A 111 -2.91 -14.68 17.01
CA PHE A 111 -2.97 -14.08 15.68
C PHE A 111 -2.74 -15.16 14.62
N SER A 112 -2.92 -14.84 13.35
CA SER A 112 -2.53 -15.71 12.24
C SER A 112 -1.01 -15.93 12.20
N GLU A 113 -0.57 -17.11 11.78
CA GLU A 113 0.85 -17.43 11.50
C GLU A 113 1.49 -16.51 10.45
N LEU A 114 0.67 -15.73 9.73
CA LEU A 114 1.10 -14.67 8.83
C LEU A 114 1.62 -13.40 9.53
N LEU A 115 1.44 -13.27 10.85
CA LEU A 115 1.87 -12.09 11.63
C LEU A 115 2.85 -12.46 12.75
N PRO A 116 3.94 -13.22 12.48
CA PRO A 116 4.80 -13.76 13.52
C PRO A 116 5.63 -12.69 14.24
N ARG A 117 5.97 -11.55 13.60
CA ARG A 117 6.68 -10.47 14.30
C ARG A 117 5.70 -9.67 15.16
N THR A 118 4.51 -9.41 14.65
CA THR A 118 3.44 -8.66 15.34
C THR A 118 2.96 -9.42 16.58
N ALA A 119 2.83 -10.75 16.49
CA ALA A 119 2.49 -11.61 17.63
C ALA A 119 3.49 -11.48 18.80
N ARG A 120 4.76 -11.16 18.51
CA ARG A 120 5.80 -10.93 19.54
C ARG A 120 5.71 -9.57 20.21
N ARG A 121 4.86 -8.66 19.72
CA ARG A 121 4.63 -7.31 20.25
C ARG A 121 3.19 -7.13 20.74
N ALA A 122 2.41 -8.21 20.88
CA ALA A 122 0.99 -8.11 21.24
C ALA A 122 0.77 -7.42 22.60
N ASP A 123 1.75 -7.48 23.50
CA ASP A 123 1.80 -6.74 24.75
C ASP A 123 1.74 -5.20 24.62
N ARG A 124 2.05 -4.67 23.43
CA ARG A 124 1.96 -3.23 23.10
C ARG A 124 0.67 -2.86 22.36
N LEU A 125 -0.14 -3.86 22.02
CA LEU A 125 -1.28 -3.71 21.12
C LEU A 125 -2.59 -3.85 21.90
N ALA A 126 -3.54 -2.97 21.63
CA ALA A 126 -4.94 -3.23 21.88
C ALA A 126 -5.60 -3.58 20.54
N VAL A 127 -6.08 -4.81 20.41
CA VAL A 127 -6.78 -5.29 19.21
C VAL A 127 -8.28 -5.24 19.46
N VAL A 128 -9.02 -4.57 18.59
CA VAL A 128 -10.50 -4.55 18.65
C VAL A 128 -11.03 -5.51 17.59
N ARG A 129 -11.94 -6.43 17.96
CA ARG A 129 -12.50 -7.46 17.07
C ARG A 129 -14.00 -7.31 16.80
N SER A 130 -14.60 -6.20 17.18
CA SER A 130 -16.07 -6.01 17.24
C SER A 130 -16.57 -4.74 16.57
N ILE A 131 -15.74 -4.07 15.75
CA ILE A 131 -16.20 -2.89 15.00
C ILE A 131 -17.02 -3.32 13.78
N ALA A 132 -18.09 -2.58 13.48
CA ALA A 132 -18.94 -2.80 12.32
C ALA A 132 -19.37 -1.48 11.67
N THR A 133 -19.46 -1.47 10.34
CA THR A 133 -20.12 -0.41 9.56
C THR A 133 -21.50 -0.84 9.06
N ASP A 134 -21.78 -2.15 9.06
CA ASP A 134 -22.96 -2.77 8.46
C ASP A 134 -23.13 -2.44 6.96
N ASP A 135 -22.05 -2.01 6.28
CA ASP A 135 -22.05 -1.65 4.86
C ASP A 135 -20.84 -2.28 4.14
N PRO A 136 -21.05 -3.02 3.03
CA PRO A 136 -19.96 -3.68 2.31
C PRO A 136 -19.26 -2.78 1.29
N ASN A 137 -19.66 -1.51 1.09
CA ASN A 137 -19.09 -0.66 0.06
C ASN A 137 -17.86 0.11 0.56
N HIS A 138 -16.76 0.05 -0.20
CA HIS A 138 -15.50 0.73 0.17
C HIS A 138 -15.68 2.22 0.42
N ASP A 139 -16.47 2.90 -0.43
CA ASP A 139 -16.69 4.33 -0.34
C ASP A 139 -17.52 4.71 0.89
N VAL A 140 -18.59 3.97 1.19
CA VAL A 140 -19.50 4.29 2.31
C VAL A 140 -18.87 3.93 3.66
N SER A 141 -18.31 2.73 3.77
CA SER A 141 -17.64 2.29 5.00
C SER A 141 -16.36 3.09 5.25
N GLY A 142 -15.56 3.33 4.20
CA GLY A 142 -14.37 4.16 4.29
C GLY A 142 -14.71 5.59 4.71
N TYR A 143 -15.77 6.18 4.16
CA TYR A 143 -16.26 7.49 4.60
C TYR A 143 -16.57 7.52 6.09
N TRP A 144 -17.31 6.53 6.60
CA TRP A 144 -17.68 6.51 8.01
C TRP A 144 -16.45 6.38 8.92
N VAL A 145 -15.52 5.50 8.58
CA VAL A 145 -14.28 5.35 9.37
C VAL A 145 -13.41 6.60 9.35
N LEU A 146 -13.33 7.31 8.22
CA LEU A 146 -12.51 8.52 8.10
C LEU A 146 -13.17 9.80 8.64
N THR A 147 -14.49 9.82 8.78
CA THR A 147 -15.20 11.03 9.24
C THR A 147 -15.78 10.88 10.65
N GLY A 148 -15.97 9.65 11.13
CA GLY A 148 -16.76 9.36 12.31
C GLY A 148 -18.27 9.52 12.08
N TYR A 149 -18.72 9.82 10.86
CA TYR A 149 -20.14 10.04 10.55
C TYR A 149 -20.60 9.12 9.42
N PRO A 150 -21.71 8.39 9.59
CA PRO A 150 -22.21 7.52 8.53
C PRO A 150 -22.60 8.36 7.31
N TYR A 151 -22.30 7.85 6.12
CA TYR A 151 -22.79 8.47 4.89
C TYR A 151 -24.33 8.34 4.84
N GLY A 152 -24.99 9.35 4.27
CA GLY A 152 -26.42 9.25 3.97
C GLY A 152 -26.72 8.15 2.92
N PRO A 153 -27.99 7.92 2.58
CA PRO A 153 -28.34 6.96 1.54
C PRO A 153 -27.66 7.32 0.21
N GLY A 154 -27.13 6.32 -0.48
CA GLY A 154 -26.50 6.46 -1.79
C GLY A 154 -25.04 6.01 -1.80
N SER A 155 -24.25 6.64 -2.66
CA SER A 155 -22.84 6.30 -2.84
C SER A 155 -21.94 7.51 -2.54
N ALA A 156 -20.82 7.21 -1.89
CA ALA A 156 -19.78 8.13 -1.46
C ALA A 156 -18.57 8.10 -2.42
N ARG A 157 -18.76 7.63 -3.66
CA ARG A 157 -17.70 7.45 -4.67
C ARG A 157 -17.01 8.74 -5.13
N GLN A 158 -17.55 9.91 -4.79
CA GLN A 158 -17.03 11.20 -5.21
C GLN A 158 -17.09 12.21 -4.06
N ILE A 159 -16.03 12.99 -3.91
CA ILE A 159 -15.92 14.06 -2.92
C ILE A 159 -16.94 15.18 -3.22
N LYS A 160 -17.61 15.67 -2.18
CA LYS A 160 -18.54 16.81 -2.22
C LYS A 160 -18.14 17.86 -1.20
N PRO A 161 -18.28 19.17 -1.51
CA PRO A 161 -18.05 20.23 -0.53
C PRO A 161 -19.00 20.19 0.69
N SER A 162 -20.09 19.44 0.61
CA SER A 162 -21.06 19.24 1.70
C SER A 162 -20.72 18.04 2.59
N ASP A 163 -19.69 17.26 2.27
CA ASP A 163 -19.31 16.09 3.06
C ASP A 163 -18.91 16.50 4.48
N TRP A 164 -19.11 15.58 5.43
CA TRP A 164 -18.54 15.69 6.76
C TRP A 164 -17.01 15.74 6.65
N PRO A 165 -16.33 16.60 7.44
CA PRO A 165 -14.89 16.70 7.41
C PRO A 165 -14.21 15.40 7.84
N TYR A 166 -13.12 15.07 7.16
CA TYR A 166 -12.14 14.10 7.63
C TYR A 166 -11.75 14.42 9.09
N PHE A 167 -11.63 13.39 9.95
CA PHE A 167 -11.30 13.61 11.36
C PHE A 167 -9.96 14.37 11.52
N GLY A 168 -8.99 14.13 10.62
CA GLY A 168 -7.74 14.88 10.62
C GLY A 168 -7.92 16.36 10.30
N SER A 169 -8.89 16.75 9.46
CA SER A 169 -9.21 18.18 9.25
C SER A 169 -9.74 18.85 10.53
N ILE A 170 -10.48 18.11 11.35
CA ILE A 170 -10.93 18.58 12.67
C ILE A 170 -9.73 18.70 13.62
N VAL A 171 -8.79 17.74 13.60
CA VAL A 171 -7.52 17.84 14.35
C VAL A 171 -6.72 19.07 13.92
N LYS A 172 -6.57 19.33 12.61
CA LYS A 172 -5.89 20.53 12.06
C LYS A 172 -6.47 21.82 12.63
N MET A 173 -7.79 21.86 12.78
CA MET A 173 -8.52 23.03 13.27
C MET A 173 -8.42 23.23 14.78
N LEU A 174 -8.60 22.17 15.56
CA LEU A 174 -8.72 22.27 17.02
C LEU A 174 -7.39 22.08 17.75
N ARG A 175 -6.46 21.35 17.14
CA ARG A 175 -5.14 21.03 17.71
C ARG A 175 -4.05 21.02 16.62
N PRO A 176 -3.77 22.17 15.97
CA PRO A 176 -2.69 22.26 15.00
C PRO A 176 -1.33 21.91 15.64
N SER A 177 -0.36 21.56 14.81
CA SER A 177 1.03 21.41 15.24
C SER A 177 1.57 22.75 15.74
N GLU A 178 2.27 22.72 16.87
CA GLU A 178 2.96 23.89 17.43
C GLU A 178 4.31 24.12 16.74
N GLU A 179 4.92 23.05 16.22
CA GLU A 179 6.24 23.04 15.60
C GLU A 179 6.20 23.30 14.09
N LEU A 180 5.20 22.72 13.41
CA LEU A 180 4.98 22.80 11.97
C LEU A 180 3.49 23.04 11.66
N PRO A 181 2.93 24.23 11.97
CA PRO A 181 1.51 24.52 11.75
C PRO A 181 1.05 24.24 10.31
N ALA A 182 1.88 24.60 9.32
CA ALA A 182 1.63 24.36 7.90
C ALA A 182 1.51 22.88 7.52
N LEU A 183 2.14 21.98 8.29
CA LEU A 183 2.09 20.53 8.09
C LEU A 183 1.39 19.83 9.26
N SER A 184 0.40 20.48 9.88
CA SER A 184 -0.30 19.89 11.04
C SER A 184 -0.84 18.50 10.71
N THR A 185 -1.43 18.31 9.52
CA THR A 185 -1.95 17.01 9.11
C THR A 185 -1.51 16.69 7.70
N VAL A 186 -0.85 15.56 7.52
CA VAL A 186 -0.24 15.15 6.27
C VAL A 186 -0.83 13.84 5.79
N TRP A 187 -1.06 13.71 4.49
CA TRP A 187 -1.49 12.49 3.82
C TRP A 187 -0.45 12.04 2.81
N ILE A 188 0.01 10.80 2.92
CA ILE A 188 1.04 10.18 2.06
C ILE A 188 0.70 8.72 1.72
N PRO A 189 1.24 8.16 0.63
CA PRO A 189 2.00 8.84 -0.43
C PRO A 189 1.11 9.27 -1.60
N ASP A 190 -0.20 9.03 -1.53
CA ASP A 190 -1.19 9.47 -2.52
C ASP A 190 -2.60 9.47 -1.87
N LEU A 191 -3.56 10.07 -2.56
CA LEU A 191 -4.99 9.97 -2.27
C LEU A 191 -5.47 8.52 -2.33
N MET A 192 -6.46 8.19 -1.49
CA MET A 192 -7.20 6.96 -1.69
C MET A 192 -7.99 7.05 -2.99
N ARG A 193 -7.79 6.06 -3.86
CA ARG A 193 -8.56 5.84 -5.08
C ARG A 193 -9.08 4.41 -5.09
N LEU A 194 -10.37 4.22 -5.38
CA LEU A 194 -10.95 2.88 -5.53
C LEU A 194 -10.60 2.28 -6.88
N ASN A 195 -10.53 3.12 -7.91
CA ASN A 195 -10.01 2.81 -9.23
C ASN A 195 -9.54 4.12 -9.90
N ASP A 196 -9.14 4.04 -11.17
CA ASP A 196 -8.55 5.16 -11.91
C ASP A 196 -9.41 6.43 -11.92
N SER A 197 -10.74 6.32 -11.84
CA SER A 197 -11.69 7.44 -11.95
C SER A 197 -12.50 7.72 -10.67
N VAL A 198 -12.22 7.01 -9.57
CA VAL A 198 -13.04 7.06 -8.37
C VAL A 198 -12.20 7.45 -7.17
N THR A 199 -12.40 8.68 -6.72
CA THR A 199 -11.83 9.24 -5.49
C THR A 199 -12.94 9.31 -4.44
N PRO A 200 -13.01 8.36 -3.50
CA PRO A 200 -14.07 8.29 -2.51
C PRO A 200 -14.06 9.51 -1.58
N ALA A 201 -15.23 9.88 -1.09
CA ALA A 201 -15.43 10.95 -0.13
C ALA A 201 -14.78 10.65 1.25
N GLY A 202 -14.80 11.64 2.15
CA GLY A 202 -14.29 11.50 3.52
C GLY A 202 -12.79 11.78 3.69
N GLN A 203 -12.09 12.12 2.60
CA GLN A 203 -10.66 12.43 2.58
C GLN A 203 -10.34 13.94 2.64
N THR A 204 -11.35 14.80 2.78
CA THR A 204 -11.22 16.25 2.67
C THR A 204 -11.82 16.96 3.88
N ALA A 205 -11.59 18.26 3.97
CA ALA A 205 -12.23 19.11 4.98
C ALA A 205 -13.75 19.29 4.77
N GLY A 206 -14.31 18.80 3.65
CA GLY A 206 -15.72 18.88 3.37
C GLY A 206 -16.27 20.31 3.55
N PHE A 207 -17.33 20.44 4.35
CA PHE A 207 -17.95 21.74 4.59
C PHE A 207 -17.07 22.75 5.35
N LEU A 208 -15.99 22.33 6.03
CA LEU A 208 -15.03 23.26 6.67
C LEU A 208 -14.21 24.04 5.63
N GLY A 209 -14.01 23.46 4.44
CA GLY A 209 -13.33 24.10 3.32
C GLY A 209 -11.81 23.98 3.34
N ARG A 210 -11.21 24.44 2.23
CA ARG A 210 -9.83 24.12 1.83
C ARG A 210 -8.74 24.47 2.84
N ALA A 211 -8.93 25.51 3.66
CA ALA A 211 -7.95 25.91 4.68
C ALA A 211 -7.67 24.80 5.70
N TRP A 212 -8.64 23.91 5.92
CA TRP A 212 -8.55 22.81 6.87
C TRP A 212 -8.25 21.45 6.20
N GLU A 213 -7.97 21.42 4.90
CA GLU A 213 -7.59 20.18 4.22
C GLU A 213 -6.25 19.66 4.75
N PRO A 214 -6.07 18.32 4.80
CA PRO A 214 -4.75 17.76 5.03
C PRO A 214 -3.81 18.13 3.88
N GLU A 215 -2.54 18.38 4.21
CA GLU A 215 -1.51 18.57 3.20
C GLU A 215 -1.21 17.24 2.53
N ARG A 216 -1.13 17.25 1.19
CA ARG A 216 -1.01 16.05 0.38
C ARG A 216 0.28 16.07 -0.40
N PHE A 217 1.03 14.98 -0.35
CA PHE A 217 2.24 14.81 -1.11
C PHE A 217 2.14 13.52 -1.90
N VAL A 218 2.33 13.64 -3.22
CA VAL A 218 2.30 12.52 -4.15
C VAL A 218 3.72 12.11 -4.50
N GLY A 219 4.02 10.83 -4.41
CA GLY A 219 5.29 10.25 -4.86
C GLY A 219 5.72 9.07 -4.01
N ASP A 220 6.47 8.14 -4.61
CA ASP A 220 6.94 6.93 -3.94
C ASP A 220 8.25 7.18 -3.17
N PRO A 221 8.27 7.13 -1.82
CA PRO A 221 9.50 7.32 -1.04
C PRO A 221 10.54 6.20 -1.21
N ALA A 222 10.18 5.08 -1.83
CA ALA A 222 11.13 4.03 -2.21
C ALA A 222 11.87 4.33 -3.52
N ALA A 223 11.41 5.29 -4.33
CA ALA A 223 12.06 5.67 -5.58
C ALA A 223 13.46 6.28 -5.31
N PRO A 224 14.50 5.93 -6.10
CA PRO A 224 15.85 6.46 -5.92
C PRO A 224 15.95 7.99 -6.02
N ASP A 225 15.09 8.59 -6.83
CA ASP A 225 15.02 10.03 -7.09
C ASP A 225 13.79 10.68 -6.43
N TYR A 226 13.26 10.08 -5.36
CA TYR A 226 12.12 10.61 -4.62
C TYR A 226 12.33 12.09 -4.27
N ARG A 227 11.46 12.92 -4.83
CA ARG A 227 11.36 14.34 -4.57
C ARG A 227 9.90 14.71 -4.47
N ILE A 228 9.64 15.67 -3.60
CA ILE A 228 8.30 16.21 -3.44
C ILE A 228 8.17 17.43 -4.32
N GLU A 229 7.25 17.34 -5.26
CA GLU A 229 6.88 18.45 -6.11
C GLU A 229 6.43 19.65 -5.27
N GLY A 230 7.01 20.83 -5.52
CA GLY A 230 6.67 22.07 -4.82
C GLY A 230 7.45 22.36 -3.52
N LEU A 231 8.28 21.43 -3.00
CA LEU A 231 9.18 21.72 -1.86
C LEU A 231 10.57 22.23 -2.28
N ASP A 232 10.95 22.05 -3.54
CA ASP A 232 12.20 22.58 -4.08
C ASP A 232 12.03 24.05 -4.50
N LEU A 233 12.95 24.90 -4.02
CA LEU A 233 13.06 26.27 -4.52
C LEU A 233 13.59 26.24 -5.95
N PRO A 234 12.97 26.97 -6.91
CA PRO A 234 13.55 27.17 -8.23
C PRO A 234 14.99 27.70 -8.11
N THR A 235 15.90 27.17 -8.92
CA THR A 235 17.35 27.47 -8.87
C THR A 235 17.67 28.95 -9.05
N ASP A 236 16.75 29.72 -9.62
CA ASP A 236 16.80 31.16 -9.88
C ASP A 236 16.18 32.04 -8.77
N LEU A 237 15.68 31.43 -7.69
CA LEU A 237 15.05 32.08 -6.54
C LEU A 237 15.74 31.72 -5.21
N PRO A 238 16.90 32.33 -4.89
CA PRO A 238 17.54 32.17 -3.59
C PRO A 238 16.62 32.61 -2.43
N ARG A 239 16.72 31.97 -1.26
CA ARG A 239 15.92 32.29 -0.06
C ARG A 239 15.84 33.78 0.25
N LEU A 240 16.98 34.48 0.24
CA LEU A 240 17.05 35.93 0.45
C LEU A 240 16.15 36.75 -0.49
N ARG A 241 15.96 36.28 -1.73
CA ARG A 241 15.09 36.94 -2.73
C ARG A 241 13.61 36.68 -2.44
N VAL A 242 13.26 35.49 -1.93
CA VAL A 242 11.89 35.15 -1.49
C VAL A 242 11.53 35.98 -0.25
N ASP A 243 12.44 36.05 0.72
CA ASP A 243 12.25 36.83 1.96
C ASP A 243 12.02 38.32 1.66
N ARG A 244 12.82 38.91 0.75
CA ARG A 244 12.65 40.30 0.29
C ARG A 244 11.31 40.54 -0.39
N ARG A 245 10.84 39.59 -1.22
CA ARG A 245 9.52 39.70 -1.85
C ARG A 245 8.39 39.64 -0.83
N ARG A 246 8.49 38.78 0.18
CA ARG A 246 7.53 38.72 1.30
C ARG A 246 7.52 40.00 2.11
N ALA A 247 8.69 40.56 2.43
CA ALA A 247 8.79 41.83 3.13
C ALA A 247 8.14 42.98 2.36
N LEU A 248 8.35 43.04 1.04
CA LEU A 248 7.72 44.02 0.16
C LEU A 248 6.20 43.83 0.07
N LEU A 249 5.73 42.58 -0.06
CA LEU A 249 4.30 42.25 -0.06
C LEU A 249 3.65 42.65 1.26
N GLY A 250 4.27 42.33 2.40
CA GLY A 250 3.77 42.74 3.72
C GLY A 250 3.73 44.27 3.91
N GLN A 251 4.66 45.01 3.31
CA GLN A 251 4.59 46.48 3.27
C GLN A 251 3.43 46.99 2.42
N LEU A 252 3.18 46.36 1.26
CA LEU A 252 2.07 46.71 0.36
C LEU A 252 0.71 46.36 0.98
N ASP A 253 0.58 45.17 1.57
CA ASP A 253 -0.64 44.70 2.25
C ASP A 253 -0.92 45.53 3.52
N GLY A 254 0.12 45.94 4.24
CA GLY A 254 0.00 46.87 5.37
C GLY A 254 -0.62 48.21 4.97
N HIS A 255 -0.38 48.66 3.74
CA HIS A 255 -0.98 49.87 3.18
C HIS A 255 -2.41 49.62 2.65
N LEU A 256 -2.71 48.41 2.14
CA LEU A 256 -4.03 48.04 1.60
C LEU A 256 -5.05 47.62 2.68
N LYS A 257 -4.60 47.04 3.81
CA LYS A 257 -5.45 46.68 4.96
C LYS A 257 -6.13 47.88 5.65
N VAL A 258 -5.68 49.10 5.35
CA VAL A 258 -6.34 50.34 5.77
C VAL A 258 -7.64 50.59 4.97
N VAL A 259 -7.82 49.93 3.81
CA VAL A 259 -8.86 50.26 2.84
C VAL A 259 -9.98 49.21 2.74
N GLU A 260 -9.80 47.93 3.09
CA GLU A 260 -10.87 46.92 2.95
C GLU A 260 -11.00 45.92 4.13
N ARG A 261 -12.26 45.62 4.48
CA ARG A 261 -12.67 44.54 5.37
C ARG A 261 -13.47 43.49 4.57
N SER A 262 -12.79 42.53 3.97
CA SER A 262 -13.43 41.33 3.43
C SER A 262 -12.67 40.06 3.89
N GLY A 263 -13.39 39.09 4.47
CA GLY A 263 -12.80 37.85 5.03
C GLY A 263 -12.23 36.87 4.00
N VAL A 264 -12.29 37.21 2.70
CA VAL A 264 -11.68 36.42 1.61
C VAL A 264 -10.15 36.56 1.62
N LEU A 265 -9.64 37.74 2.01
CA LEU A 265 -8.19 38.00 2.10
C LEU A 265 -7.53 37.20 3.25
N ASP A 266 -8.22 36.98 4.37
CA ASP A 266 -7.67 36.23 5.52
C ASP A 266 -7.41 34.73 5.22
N GLY A 267 -8.11 34.15 4.24
CA GLY A 267 -7.86 32.79 3.76
C GLY A 267 -6.63 32.71 2.85
N TRP A 268 -6.44 33.71 1.99
CA TRP A 268 -5.27 33.82 1.12
C TRP A 268 -3.98 34.09 1.92
N ASP A 269 -4.06 34.98 2.92
CA ASP A 269 -2.93 35.30 3.80
C ASP A 269 -2.41 34.07 4.57
N ARG A 270 -3.32 33.20 5.04
CA ARG A 270 -2.95 31.94 5.73
C ARG A 270 -2.28 30.94 4.80
N ASN A 271 -2.88 30.66 3.65
CA ASN A 271 -2.31 29.71 2.69
C ASN A 271 -0.94 30.19 2.17
N ALA A 272 -0.78 31.49 1.93
CA ALA A 272 0.49 32.07 1.51
C ALA A 272 1.56 31.98 2.62
N LYS A 273 1.17 32.16 3.89
CA LYS A 273 2.04 31.97 5.04
C LYS A 273 2.48 30.51 5.17
N ASP A 274 1.54 29.56 5.11
CA ASP A 274 1.84 28.13 5.25
C ASP A 274 2.76 27.63 4.14
N ALA A 275 2.51 28.03 2.88
CA ALA A 275 3.38 27.70 1.75
C ALA A 275 4.80 28.27 1.92
N TYR A 276 4.93 29.51 2.42
CA TYR A 276 6.24 30.06 2.73
C TYR A 276 6.92 29.31 3.86
N ASP A 277 6.21 29.03 4.96
CA ASP A 277 6.79 28.36 6.13
C ASP A 277 7.27 26.95 5.74
N LEU A 278 6.56 26.27 4.85
CA LEU A 278 6.95 24.98 4.28
C LEU A 278 8.24 25.05 3.45
N VAL A 279 8.36 26.02 2.54
CA VAL A 279 9.54 26.19 1.66
C VAL A 279 10.74 26.77 2.42
N SER A 280 10.50 27.60 3.43
CA SER A 280 11.53 28.27 4.21
C SER A 280 12.04 27.44 5.39
N SER A 281 11.21 26.58 6.00
CA SER A 281 11.66 25.75 7.13
C SER A 281 12.59 24.64 6.65
N GLY A 282 13.80 24.59 7.22
CA GLY A 282 14.72 23.48 6.98
C GLY A 282 14.20 22.16 7.57
N LYS A 283 13.36 22.23 8.61
CA LYS A 283 12.81 21.08 9.34
C LYS A 283 11.86 20.26 8.47
N ALA A 284 10.92 20.92 7.77
CA ALA A 284 9.99 20.23 6.87
C ALA A 284 10.73 19.51 5.73
N ARG A 285 11.63 20.20 5.02
CA ARG A 285 12.42 19.59 3.94
C ARG A 285 13.28 18.42 4.43
N ALA A 286 13.92 18.56 5.60
CA ALA A 286 14.72 17.50 6.17
C ALA A 286 13.88 16.27 6.54
N ALA A 287 12.62 16.44 6.98
CA ALA A 287 11.73 15.33 7.33
C ALA A 287 11.46 14.42 6.12
N PHE A 288 11.22 15.03 4.94
CA PHE A 288 10.95 14.30 3.70
C PHE A 288 12.18 13.66 3.04
N ASP A 289 13.39 14.03 3.46
CA ASP A 289 14.63 13.48 2.94
C ASP A 289 15.01 12.18 3.66
N LEU A 290 14.58 11.04 3.08
CA LEU A 290 14.92 9.70 3.57
C LEU A 290 16.40 9.33 3.39
N SER A 291 17.18 10.06 2.57
CA SER A 291 18.63 9.79 2.45
C SER A 291 19.39 10.08 3.74
N ARG A 292 18.75 10.80 4.68
CA ARG A 292 19.29 11.11 6.01
C ARG A 292 19.14 9.97 7.01
N GLU A 293 18.39 8.92 6.68
CA GLU A 293 18.28 7.72 7.50
C GLU A 293 19.44 6.77 7.20
N PRO A 294 20.03 6.13 8.22
CA PRO A 294 20.99 5.05 7.99
C PRO A 294 20.36 3.93 7.17
N ASP A 295 21.14 3.29 6.30
CA ASP A 295 20.67 2.19 5.45
C ASP A 295 20.03 1.06 6.26
N ALA A 296 20.62 0.70 7.41
CA ALA A 296 20.07 -0.31 8.30
C ALA A 296 18.65 0.01 8.80
N VAL A 297 18.31 1.29 9.00
CA VAL A 297 16.95 1.70 9.39
C VAL A 297 16.01 1.54 8.20
N ARG A 298 16.44 1.94 7.01
CA ARG A 298 15.64 1.80 5.79
C ARG A 298 15.40 0.34 5.44
N ASP A 299 16.40 -0.52 5.60
CA ASP A 299 16.32 -1.96 5.39
C ASP A 299 15.37 -2.63 6.39
N ARG A 300 15.39 -2.19 7.66
CA ARG A 300 14.48 -2.71 8.71
C ARG A 300 13.00 -2.46 8.39
N TYR A 301 12.67 -1.32 7.78
CA TYR A 301 11.30 -1.02 7.33
C TYR A 301 10.93 -1.73 6.01
N GLY A 302 11.94 -2.18 5.25
CA GLY A 302 11.80 -2.74 3.91
C GLY A 302 11.90 -1.68 2.81
N ARG A 303 12.65 -1.99 1.73
CA ARG A 303 12.95 -1.08 0.60
C ARG A 303 11.85 -1.03 -0.47
N TYR A 304 10.60 -1.11 -0.04
CA TYR A 304 9.40 -1.05 -0.89
C TYR A 304 8.51 0.13 -0.46
N SER A 305 7.57 0.54 -1.31
CA SER A 305 6.83 1.80 -1.18
C SER A 305 6.10 1.94 0.16
N TRP A 306 5.40 0.90 0.63
CA TRP A 306 4.76 0.87 1.95
C TRP A 306 5.78 1.08 3.09
N GLY A 307 6.86 0.30 3.10
CA GLY A 307 7.92 0.37 4.10
C GLY A 307 8.53 1.77 4.24
N GLN A 308 8.90 2.35 3.10
CA GLN A 308 9.53 3.68 3.07
C GLN A 308 8.54 4.82 3.37
N THR A 309 7.25 4.64 3.07
CA THR A 309 6.21 5.61 3.42
C THR A 309 5.92 5.62 4.91
N VAL A 310 5.88 4.46 5.56
CA VAL A 310 5.73 4.38 7.02
C VAL A 310 6.97 4.94 7.73
N LEU A 311 8.18 4.72 7.20
CA LEU A 311 9.41 5.37 7.69
C LEU A 311 9.32 6.90 7.57
N LEU A 312 8.82 7.40 6.44
CA LEU A 312 8.58 8.83 6.25
C LEU A 312 7.58 9.36 7.29
N ALA A 313 6.52 8.62 7.60
CA ALA A 313 5.56 9.01 8.64
C ALA A 313 6.24 9.20 10.00
N ARG A 314 7.12 8.27 10.41
CA ARG A 314 7.91 8.43 11.64
C ARG A 314 8.74 9.71 11.64
N ARG A 315 9.42 10.02 10.53
CA ARG A 315 10.22 11.25 10.41
C ARG A 315 9.38 12.52 10.46
N LEU A 316 8.19 12.50 9.89
CA LEU A 316 7.25 13.61 9.94
C LEU A 316 6.77 13.86 11.37
N ILE A 317 6.46 12.80 12.13
CA ILE A 317 6.13 12.90 13.55
C ILE A 317 7.30 13.48 14.36
N GLU A 318 8.52 12.98 14.14
CA GLU A 318 9.73 13.49 14.79
C GLU A 318 10.01 14.97 14.44
N ALA A 319 9.63 15.41 13.24
CA ALA A 319 9.70 16.81 12.83
C ALA A 319 8.60 17.68 13.46
N GLY A 320 7.57 17.08 14.06
CA GLY A 320 6.49 17.77 14.77
C GLY A 320 5.17 17.82 14.01
N VAL A 321 4.96 17.02 12.95
CA VAL A 321 3.64 16.86 12.33
C VAL A 321 2.68 16.24 13.35
N ARG A 322 1.45 16.79 13.47
CA ARG A 322 0.46 16.34 14.46
C ARG A 322 -0.18 15.01 14.05
N LEU A 323 -0.52 14.86 12.78
CA LEU A 323 -1.17 13.66 12.26
C LEU A 323 -0.59 13.31 10.90
N VAL A 324 -0.14 12.07 10.73
CA VAL A 324 0.24 11.51 9.43
C VAL A 324 -0.71 10.37 9.08
N HIS A 325 -1.47 10.56 8.03
CA HIS A 325 -2.27 9.51 7.39
C HIS A 325 -1.40 8.82 6.33
N VAL A 326 -1.25 7.51 6.47
CA VAL A 326 -0.47 6.67 5.55
C VAL A 326 -1.41 5.71 4.84
N ASN A 327 -1.66 5.98 3.56
CA ASN A 327 -2.45 5.08 2.73
C ASN A 327 -1.60 3.90 2.28
N TRP A 328 -2.17 2.70 2.27
CA TRP A 328 -1.56 1.54 1.63
C TRP A 328 -1.26 1.86 0.16
N THR A 329 -0.04 1.53 -0.26
CA THR A 329 0.43 1.86 -1.61
C THR A 329 -0.08 0.84 -2.62
N ARG A 330 -0.62 1.30 -3.75
CA ARG A 330 -0.90 0.42 -4.89
C ARG A 330 0.43 0.01 -5.53
N GLU A 331 0.64 -1.27 -5.70
CA GLU A 331 1.81 -1.75 -6.42
C GLU A 331 1.59 -1.65 -7.95
N PRO A 332 2.66 -1.58 -8.76
CA PRO A 332 2.53 -1.56 -10.22
C PRO A 332 1.73 -2.78 -10.72
N GLY A 333 0.61 -2.54 -11.41
CA GLY A 333 -0.26 -3.59 -11.94
C GLY A 333 -1.43 -3.99 -11.03
N ASP A 334 -1.50 -3.50 -9.80
CA ASP A 334 -2.61 -3.81 -8.87
C ASP A 334 -3.98 -3.39 -9.43
N SER A 335 -4.08 -2.23 -10.08
CA SER A 335 -5.36 -1.75 -10.65
C SER A 335 -5.93 -2.63 -11.77
N ALA A 336 -5.20 -3.66 -12.21
CA ALA A 336 -5.59 -4.55 -13.30
C ALA A 336 -5.87 -5.98 -12.83
N VAL A 337 -6.04 -6.23 -11.52
CA VAL A 337 -6.33 -7.57 -10.97
C VAL A 337 -7.55 -7.57 -10.06
N ASP A 338 -8.04 -8.77 -9.76
CA ASP A 338 -9.18 -9.02 -8.88
C ASP A 338 -8.79 -9.21 -7.40
N ASN A 339 -7.55 -8.88 -7.04
CA ASN A 339 -7.05 -8.88 -5.66
C ASN A 339 -6.11 -7.71 -5.33
N PRO A 340 -6.45 -6.46 -5.71
CA PRO A 340 -5.57 -5.30 -5.49
C PRO A 340 -5.44 -5.00 -4.00
N MET A 341 -4.26 -4.60 -3.53
CA MET A 341 -4.08 -4.18 -2.13
C MET A 341 -4.65 -5.24 -1.17
N TRP A 342 -5.43 -4.85 -0.14
CA TRP A 342 -6.16 -5.76 0.75
C TRP A 342 -7.53 -6.23 0.19
N ASP A 343 -7.88 -5.84 -1.03
CA ASP A 343 -9.16 -6.16 -1.67
C ASP A 343 -9.17 -7.55 -2.34
N THR A 344 -9.01 -8.60 -1.53
CA THR A 344 -8.67 -9.96 -1.97
C THR A 344 -9.85 -10.82 -2.47
N HIS A 345 -10.57 -10.38 -3.50
CA HIS A 345 -11.67 -11.16 -4.09
C HIS A 345 -11.24 -12.47 -4.78
N ALA A 346 -9.94 -12.63 -5.08
CA ALA A 346 -9.35 -13.86 -5.59
C ALA A 346 -8.00 -14.14 -4.92
N GLN A 347 -7.60 -15.42 -4.86
CA GLN A 347 -6.28 -15.86 -4.36
C GLN A 347 -5.87 -15.20 -3.03
N ASN A 348 -6.78 -15.10 -2.05
CA ASN A 348 -6.55 -14.43 -0.77
C ASN A 348 -5.32 -14.98 -0.06
N ALA A 349 -5.19 -16.30 -0.01
CA ALA A 349 -4.11 -16.96 0.69
C ALA A 349 -2.72 -16.63 0.13
N ASP A 350 -2.57 -16.54 -1.18
CA ASP A 350 -1.29 -16.21 -1.81
C ASP A 350 -0.98 -14.73 -1.70
N ARG A 351 -1.98 -13.87 -1.95
CA ARG A 351 -1.79 -12.42 -1.86
C ARG A 351 -1.38 -11.98 -0.46
N LEU A 352 -1.97 -12.59 0.57
CA LEU A 352 -1.60 -12.33 1.96
C LEU A 352 -0.19 -12.84 2.30
N GLN A 353 0.12 -14.10 1.95
CA GLN A 353 1.40 -14.72 2.30
C GLN A 353 2.59 -14.14 1.54
N ASP A 354 2.41 -13.83 0.26
CA ASP A 354 3.52 -13.44 -0.62
C ASP A 354 3.74 -11.92 -0.66
N VAL A 355 2.74 -11.12 -0.28
CA VAL A 355 2.76 -9.66 -0.45
C VAL A 355 2.32 -8.90 0.81
N LEU A 356 1.05 -9.02 1.20
CA LEU A 356 0.45 -8.08 2.15
C LEU A 356 0.99 -8.26 3.57
N CYS A 357 0.99 -9.49 4.10
CA CYS A 357 1.47 -9.76 5.44
C CYS A 357 3.00 -9.62 5.56
N PRO A 358 3.83 -10.05 4.60
CA PRO A 358 5.26 -9.72 4.58
C PRO A 358 5.53 -8.21 4.68
N GLN A 359 4.81 -7.39 3.92
CA GLN A 359 4.98 -5.93 3.99
C GLN A 359 4.47 -5.37 5.32
N PHE A 360 3.28 -5.80 5.77
CA PHE A 360 2.66 -5.29 7.00
C PHE A 360 3.42 -5.72 8.25
N ASP A 361 3.66 -7.02 8.46
CA ASP A 361 4.27 -7.57 9.68
C ASP A 361 5.69 -7.01 9.91
N VAL A 362 6.47 -6.85 8.85
CA VAL A 362 7.82 -6.25 8.91
C VAL A 362 7.75 -4.76 9.18
N THR A 363 7.01 -4.00 8.37
CA THR A 363 6.98 -2.54 8.45
C THR A 363 6.29 -2.05 9.73
N PHE A 364 5.18 -2.67 10.13
CA PHE A 364 4.43 -2.29 11.34
C PHE A 364 5.25 -2.50 12.60
N THR A 365 5.94 -3.65 12.72
CA THR A 365 6.79 -3.90 13.89
C THR A 365 8.05 -3.04 13.90
N ALA A 366 8.63 -2.77 12.72
CA ALA A 366 9.72 -1.81 12.59
C ALA A 366 9.32 -0.41 13.07
N LEU A 367 8.10 0.06 12.74
CA LEU A 367 7.58 1.33 13.22
C LEU A 367 7.47 1.36 14.75
N LEU A 368 6.83 0.36 15.35
CA LEU A 368 6.63 0.31 16.80
C LEU A 368 7.96 0.27 17.56
N ASP A 369 8.88 -0.60 17.13
CA ASP A 369 10.20 -0.73 17.75
C ASP A 369 11.03 0.56 17.58
N ASP A 370 10.92 1.25 16.43
CA ASP A 370 11.62 2.52 16.17
C ASP A 370 11.05 3.66 17.03
N LEU A 371 9.73 3.80 17.12
CA LEU A 371 9.08 4.80 17.97
C LEU A 371 9.42 4.59 19.45
N GLU A 372 9.40 3.34 19.93
CA GLU A 372 9.77 3.02 21.31
C GLU A 372 11.25 3.35 21.58
N SER A 373 12.16 2.92 20.70
CA SER A 373 13.60 3.18 20.88
C SER A 373 13.95 4.68 20.90
N ARG A 374 13.07 5.52 20.34
CA ARG A 374 13.19 6.99 20.31
C ARG A 374 12.42 7.68 21.43
N GLY A 375 11.69 6.93 22.28
CA GLY A 375 10.81 7.48 23.30
C GLY A 375 9.57 8.21 22.75
N LEU A 376 9.20 7.96 21.49
CA LEU A 376 8.07 8.59 20.81
C LEU A 376 6.76 7.80 20.95
N LEU A 377 6.83 6.50 21.26
CA LEU A 377 5.64 5.64 21.32
C LEU A 377 4.66 6.07 22.44
N ASP A 378 5.18 6.57 23.56
CA ASP A 378 4.35 7.04 24.69
C ASP A 378 3.56 8.31 24.38
N GLU A 379 3.93 9.05 23.33
CA GLU A 379 3.28 10.30 22.91
C GLU A 379 2.67 10.23 21.49
N THR A 380 2.85 9.12 20.78
CA THR A 380 2.35 8.90 19.42
C THR A 380 1.35 7.76 19.39
N LEU A 381 0.10 8.07 19.06
CA LEU A 381 -0.92 7.06 18.82
C LEU A 381 -0.69 6.44 17.44
N VAL A 382 -0.54 5.13 17.38
CA VAL A 382 -0.51 4.37 16.12
C VAL A 382 -1.83 3.62 15.97
N VAL A 383 -2.49 3.80 14.83
CA VAL A 383 -3.73 3.08 14.47
C VAL A 383 -3.50 2.37 13.14
N ALA A 384 -3.86 1.09 13.04
CA ALA A 384 -3.88 0.37 11.76
C ALA A 384 -5.26 -0.26 11.53
N ILE A 385 -5.92 0.17 10.45
CA ILE A 385 -7.33 -0.13 10.17
C ILE A 385 -7.62 -0.01 8.66
N GLY A 386 -8.59 -0.78 8.17
CA GLY A 386 -9.21 -0.60 6.85
C GLY A 386 -10.68 -0.19 6.96
N GLU A 387 -11.35 -0.01 5.83
CA GLU A 387 -12.75 0.40 5.78
C GLU A 387 -13.74 -0.62 6.37
N PHE A 388 -13.42 -1.91 6.28
CA PHE A 388 -14.26 -3.02 6.74
C PHE A 388 -13.43 -4.32 6.81
N GLY A 389 -14.10 -5.46 7.03
CA GLY A 389 -13.51 -6.79 7.00
C GLY A 389 -13.90 -7.58 5.76
N ARG A 390 -13.72 -8.89 5.82
CA ARG A 390 -13.95 -9.80 4.69
C ARG A 390 -14.92 -10.91 5.02
N THR A 391 -15.59 -11.46 4.01
CA THR A 391 -16.60 -12.51 4.21
C THR A 391 -16.00 -13.69 4.97
N PRO A 392 -16.73 -14.26 5.94
CA PRO A 392 -16.31 -15.47 6.65
C PRO A 392 -15.99 -16.63 5.74
N LYS A 393 -16.80 -16.85 4.70
CA LYS A 393 -16.63 -17.95 3.76
C LYS A 393 -15.77 -17.52 2.57
N ILE A 394 -14.82 -18.37 2.19
CA ILE A 394 -13.99 -18.22 0.99
C ILE A 394 -14.86 -18.48 -0.27
N ASN A 395 -14.75 -17.62 -1.28
CA ASN A 395 -15.50 -17.70 -2.53
C ASN A 395 -14.86 -18.71 -3.52
N SER A 396 -15.50 -18.93 -4.67
CA SER A 396 -15.03 -19.90 -5.67
C SER A 396 -13.70 -19.54 -6.35
N GLN A 397 -13.26 -18.29 -6.23
CA GLN A 397 -11.96 -17.81 -6.74
C GLN A 397 -10.85 -17.90 -5.68
N GLY A 398 -11.12 -18.53 -4.53
CA GLY A 398 -10.17 -18.60 -3.43
C GLY A 398 -9.94 -17.26 -2.72
N GLY A 399 -10.85 -16.30 -2.91
CA GLY A 399 -10.82 -14.99 -2.26
C GLY A 399 -11.88 -14.82 -1.18
N ARG A 400 -11.96 -13.62 -0.61
CA ARG A 400 -13.04 -13.21 0.29
C ARG A 400 -13.65 -11.88 -0.20
N ASP A 401 -14.97 -11.78 -0.12
CA ASP A 401 -15.71 -10.60 -0.58
C ASP A 401 -15.88 -9.57 0.54
N HIS A 402 -16.48 -8.42 0.23
CA HIS A 402 -16.64 -7.31 1.17
C HIS A 402 -17.54 -7.67 2.36
N TRP A 403 -17.17 -7.21 3.56
CA TRP A 403 -17.91 -7.52 4.78
C TRP A 403 -17.85 -6.41 5.83
N GLY A 404 -18.89 -5.57 5.85
CA GLY A 404 -19.03 -4.47 6.82
C GLY A 404 -19.54 -4.89 8.20
N ASN A 405 -20.00 -6.13 8.37
CA ASN A 405 -20.71 -6.54 9.57
C ASN A 405 -19.80 -6.74 10.78
N VAL A 406 -18.53 -7.10 10.58
CA VAL A 406 -17.53 -7.15 11.65
C VAL A 406 -16.13 -7.12 11.06
N PHE A 407 -15.21 -6.42 11.72
CA PHE A 407 -13.80 -6.42 11.37
C PHE A 407 -12.92 -6.05 12.55
N SER A 408 -11.61 -6.08 12.33
CA SER A 408 -10.61 -5.82 13.36
C SER A 408 -9.72 -4.64 13.03
N PHE A 409 -9.25 -3.96 14.06
CA PHE A 409 -8.17 -2.98 13.96
C PHE A 409 -7.28 -3.05 15.20
N VAL A 410 -6.13 -2.39 15.11
CA VAL A 410 -5.16 -2.36 16.21
C VAL A 410 -4.75 -0.92 16.54
N MET A 411 -4.60 -0.65 17.83
CA MET A 411 -4.06 0.60 18.37
C MET A 411 -2.86 0.32 19.27
N ALA A 412 -1.90 1.25 19.30
CA ALA A 412 -0.73 1.20 20.16
C ALA A 412 -0.25 2.61 20.54
N GLY A 413 0.43 2.71 21.68
CA GLY A 413 1.05 3.96 22.14
C GLY A 413 0.06 4.98 22.73
N ALA A 414 0.60 6.10 23.20
CA ALA A 414 -0.15 7.29 23.63
C ALA A 414 -1.39 7.06 24.51
N GLY A 415 -1.29 6.19 25.52
CA GLY A 415 -2.41 5.93 26.45
C GLY A 415 -3.23 4.69 26.17
N ILE A 416 -2.87 3.94 25.13
CA ILE A 416 -3.45 2.63 24.86
C ILE A 416 -2.84 1.61 25.82
N SER A 417 -3.71 0.93 26.57
CA SER A 417 -3.33 -0.18 27.44
C SER A 417 -3.16 -1.44 26.59
N GLY A 418 -1.92 -1.71 26.16
CA GLY A 418 -1.61 -2.86 25.31
C GLY A 418 -1.72 -4.22 26.01
N GLY A 419 -1.64 -5.31 25.25
CA GLY A 419 -1.71 -6.68 25.75
C GLY A 419 -3.13 -7.18 25.95
N GLN A 420 -4.07 -6.68 25.16
CA GLN A 420 -5.48 -7.06 25.28
C GLN A 420 -6.19 -7.14 23.91
N VAL A 421 -7.30 -7.88 23.93
CA VAL A 421 -8.31 -7.88 22.88
C VAL A 421 -9.59 -7.30 23.47
N PHE A 422 -10.19 -6.33 22.79
CA PHE A 422 -11.48 -5.75 23.15
C PHE A 422 -12.56 -6.21 22.19
N GLY A 423 -13.69 -6.64 22.77
CA GLY A 423 -14.79 -7.26 22.06
C GLY A 423 -14.43 -8.58 21.38
N ALA A 424 -15.42 -9.19 20.75
CA ALA A 424 -15.25 -10.42 20.00
C ALA A 424 -16.20 -10.45 18.81
N SER A 425 -15.79 -11.09 17.72
CA SER A 425 -16.70 -11.59 16.69
C SER A 425 -17.13 -13.03 17.02
N ASP A 426 -18.21 -13.50 16.39
CA ASP A 426 -18.76 -14.84 16.60
C ASP A 426 -17.79 -15.97 16.18
N ARG A 427 -18.23 -17.23 16.35
CA ARG A 427 -17.39 -18.40 16.06
C ARG A 427 -16.87 -18.46 14.61
N ASP A 428 -17.59 -17.82 13.69
CA ASP A 428 -17.29 -17.84 12.25
C ASP A 428 -16.63 -16.53 11.81
N GLY A 429 -16.53 -15.52 12.68
CA GLY A 429 -16.02 -14.19 12.34
C GLY A 429 -16.99 -13.39 11.47
N ALA A 430 -18.30 -13.65 11.60
CA ALA A 430 -19.35 -13.09 10.75
C ALA A 430 -20.03 -11.86 11.35
N LEU A 431 -20.29 -11.86 12.65
CA LEU A 431 -20.96 -10.78 13.36
C LEU A 431 -20.24 -10.45 14.68
N PRO A 432 -20.43 -9.25 15.26
CA PRO A 432 -19.95 -8.97 16.61
C PRO A 432 -20.71 -9.84 17.62
N ALA A 433 -19.97 -10.54 18.48
CA ALA A 433 -20.50 -11.38 19.54
C ALA A 433 -20.51 -10.67 20.91
N SER A 434 -19.53 -9.81 21.17
CA SER A 434 -19.48 -8.99 22.38
C SER A 434 -18.94 -7.60 22.09
N ASP A 435 -19.41 -6.63 22.89
CA ASP A 435 -18.93 -5.24 22.90
C ASP A 435 -18.86 -4.60 21.50
N PRO A 436 -19.95 -4.62 20.73
CA PRO A 436 -19.96 -4.04 19.39
C PRO A 436 -19.72 -2.54 19.47
N ILE A 437 -18.81 -2.04 18.63
CA ILE A 437 -18.59 -0.61 18.48
C ILE A 437 -18.85 -0.17 17.04
N ARG A 438 -18.90 1.15 16.83
CA ARG A 438 -19.06 1.77 15.53
C ARG A 438 -17.88 2.71 15.24
N PRO A 439 -17.66 3.12 13.98
CA PRO A 439 -16.52 3.97 13.65
C PRO A 439 -16.46 5.31 14.40
N HIS A 440 -17.60 5.85 14.83
CA HIS A 440 -17.64 7.06 15.66
C HIS A 440 -16.97 6.89 17.03
N ASP A 441 -16.95 5.67 17.60
CA ASP A 441 -16.31 5.37 18.88
C ASP A 441 -14.77 5.38 18.74
N LEU A 442 -14.26 4.88 17.61
CA LEU A 442 -12.85 5.03 17.25
C LEU A 442 -12.47 6.50 17.11
N THR A 443 -13.26 7.28 16.36
CA THR A 443 -13.02 8.72 16.21
C THR A 443 -13.06 9.46 17.56
N ALA A 444 -14.00 9.10 18.45
CA ALA A 444 -14.09 9.64 19.81
C ALA A 444 -12.84 9.30 20.64
N THR A 445 -12.36 8.05 20.54
CA THR A 445 -11.14 7.60 21.21
C THR A 445 -9.92 8.40 20.76
N ILE A 446 -9.76 8.63 19.45
CA ILE A 446 -8.67 9.43 18.90
C ILE A 446 -8.72 10.88 19.44
N PHE A 447 -9.89 11.52 19.43
CA PHE A 447 -10.04 12.87 19.94
C PHE A 447 -9.75 12.97 21.44
N HIS A 448 -10.29 12.02 22.23
CA HIS A 448 -10.06 11.95 23.67
C HIS A 448 -8.57 11.81 24.02
N LEU A 449 -7.84 10.96 23.29
CA LEU A 449 -6.39 10.79 23.44
C LEU A 449 -5.61 12.05 23.04
N LEU A 450 -6.04 12.78 22.01
CA LEU A 450 -5.46 14.07 21.60
C LEU A 450 -5.80 15.24 22.54
N GLY A 451 -6.64 15.00 23.54
CA GLY A 451 -7.13 16.01 24.47
C GLY A 451 -8.17 16.95 23.85
N ILE A 452 -8.81 16.53 22.76
CA ILE A 452 -9.97 17.19 22.16
C ILE A 452 -11.20 16.61 22.87
N ASP A 453 -12.03 17.47 23.47
CA ASP A 453 -13.28 17.03 24.11
C ASP A 453 -14.20 16.40 23.07
N HIS A 454 -14.44 15.10 23.17
CA HIS A 454 -15.27 14.37 22.22
C HIS A 454 -16.75 14.75 22.31
N LEU A 455 -17.18 15.34 23.45
CA LEU A 455 -18.52 15.91 23.64
C LEU A 455 -18.62 17.36 23.14
N GLY A 456 -17.49 17.95 22.73
CA GLY A 456 -17.41 19.32 22.27
C GLY A 456 -18.04 19.55 20.89
N THR A 457 -18.03 20.81 20.47
CA THR A 457 -18.50 21.23 19.15
C THR A 457 -17.46 22.09 18.44
N PHE A 458 -17.57 22.17 17.12
CA PHE A 458 -16.79 23.08 16.29
C PHE A 458 -17.69 23.87 15.34
N PRO A 459 -17.34 25.11 14.98
CA PRO A 459 -18.17 25.92 14.09
C PRO A 459 -18.02 25.48 12.62
N ASP A 460 -19.12 25.44 11.88
CA ASP A 460 -19.08 25.39 10.42
C ASP A 460 -18.76 26.78 9.80
N LYS A 461 -18.77 26.88 8.47
CA LYS A 461 -18.50 28.15 7.75
C LYS A 461 -19.48 29.29 8.08
N LEU A 462 -20.67 28.98 8.58
CA LEU A 462 -21.69 29.95 8.98
C LEU A 462 -21.66 30.20 10.49
N GLY A 463 -20.69 29.62 11.22
CA GLY A 463 -20.58 29.71 12.67
C GLY A 463 -21.56 28.81 13.43
N ARG A 464 -22.25 27.87 12.76
CA ARG A 464 -23.18 26.95 13.43
C ARG A 464 -22.38 25.85 14.14
N PRO A 465 -22.69 25.53 15.41
CA PRO A 465 -21.98 24.47 16.12
C PRO A 465 -22.33 23.10 15.54
N GLN A 466 -21.29 22.31 15.27
CA GLN A 466 -21.37 20.92 14.84
C GLN A 466 -20.70 20.03 15.89
N PRO A 467 -21.30 18.89 16.29
CA PRO A 467 -20.68 17.97 17.24
C PRO A 467 -19.37 17.41 16.68
N ILE A 468 -18.33 17.30 17.51
CA ILE A 468 -17.02 16.75 17.10
C ILE A 468 -17.16 15.29 16.66
N THR A 469 -17.89 14.49 17.43
CA THR A 469 -18.26 13.10 17.14
C THR A 469 -19.62 12.80 17.78
N ARG A 470 -20.20 11.64 17.46
CA ARG A 470 -21.38 11.07 18.12
C ARG A 470 -21.08 9.80 18.91
N GLY A 471 -19.82 9.37 18.92
CA GLY A 471 -19.38 8.18 19.62
C GLY A 471 -18.79 8.46 20.99
N GLU A 472 -18.51 7.38 21.70
CA GLU A 472 -17.85 7.43 23.01
C GLU A 472 -16.45 6.79 22.93
N PRO A 473 -15.47 7.30 23.68
CA PRO A 473 -14.16 6.67 23.77
C PRO A 473 -14.28 5.23 24.27
N ILE A 474 -13.49 4.33 23.68
CA ILE A 474 -13.41 2.92 24.09
C ILE A 474 -12.63 2.85 25.40
N ALA A 475 -13.28 3.14 26.53
CA ALA A 475 -12.62 3.31 27.81
C ALA A 475 -11.80 2.07 28.25
N ALA A 476 -12.24 0.87 27.85
CA ALA A 476 -11.60 -0.39 28.23
C ALA A 476 -10.15 -0.55 27.70
N ILE A 477 -9.83 0.08 26.56
CA ILE A 477 -8.48 -0.01 25.97
C ILE A 477 -7.56 1.13 26.40
N LEU A 478 -8.03 2.03 27.27
CA LEU A 478 -7.26 3.17 27.76
C LEU A 478 -6.60 2.83 29.10
N GLY A 479 -5.38 3.32 29.31
CA GLY A 479 -4.70 3.17 30.59
C GLY A 479 -3.27 3.68 30.62
N ASP A 480 -2.69 3.65 31.81
CA ASP A 480 -1.34 4.15 32.09
C ASP A 480 -0.26 3.06 31.97
N GLY A 481 -0.65 1.83 31.65
CA GLY A 481 0.22 0.67 31.52
C GLY A 481 -0.49 -0.46 30.75
N PRO A 482 0.18 -1.61 30.57
CA PRO A 482 -0.39 -2.76 29.86
C PRO A 482 -1.58 -3.35 30.64
N ALA A 483 -2.54 -3.91 29.92
CA ALA A 483 -3.74 -4.53 30.49
C ALA A 483 -3.42 -5.77 31.33
N THR A 484 -2.29 -6.42 31.06
CA THR A 484 -1.77 -7.54 31.85
C THR A 484 -0.24 -7.53 31.90
N ALA A 485 0.30 -8.03 33.02
CA ALA A 485 1.73 -8.31 33.20
C ALA A 485 2.11 -9.71 32.71
N ASP A 486 1.14 -10.58 32.38
CA ASP A 486 1.40 -11.95 31.97
C ASP A 486 2.10 -12.00 30.63
N ARG A 487 3.07 -12.90 30.50
CA ARG A 487 3.83 -13.13 29.26
C ARG A 487 3.99 -14.62 29.00
N CYS A 488 3.98 -14.99 27.73
CA CYS A 488 4.35 -16.32 27.27
C CYS A 488 5.29 -16.24 26.07
N GLU A 489 5.97 -17.34 25.75
CA GLU A 489 6.76 -17.42 24.53
C GLU A 489 5.83 -17.34 23.30
N PRO A 490 6.03 -16.37 22.41
CA PRO A 490 5.24 -16.25 21.19
C PRO A 490 5.57 -17.39 20.21
N GLY A 491 4.52 -17.90 19.57
CA GLY A 491 4.64 -18.90 18.51
C GLY A 491 4.97 -18.31 17.14
N GLY A 492 4.84 -19.14 16.11
CA GLY A 492 5.03 -18.77 14.71
C GLY A 492 6.49 -18.75 14.24
N ASP A 493 6.67 -19.02 12.95
CA ASP A 493 7.96 -19.01 12.28
C ASP A 493 8.13 -17.74 11.45
N VAL A 494 9.14 -16.94 11.79
CA VAL A 494 9.48 -15.71 11.06
C VAL A 494 9.95 -16.03 9.63
N ALA A 495 10.48 -17.22 9.38
CA ALA A 495 10.87 -17.67 8.04
C ALA A 495 9.65 -18.00 7.15
N PHE A 496 8.49 -18.28 7.75
CA PHE A 496 7.23 -18.47 7.00
C PHE A 496 6.72 -17.16 6.38
N VAL A 497 7.08 -16.02 6.98
CA VAL A 497 6.78 -14.67 6.51
C VAL A 497 8.09 -13.91 6.34
N PRO A 498 8.86 -14.18 5.26
CA PRO A 498 10.13 -13.53 5.03
C PRO A 498 9.92 -12.02 4.78
N PRO A 499 10.98 -11.20 4.88
CA PRO A 499 10.93 -9.85 4.36
C PRO A 499 10.40 -9.83 2.92
N PHE A 500 9.51 -8.89 2.61
CA PHE A 500 8.99 -8.76 1.27
C PHE A 500 10.10 -8.43 0.27
N ASP A 501 10.13 -9.19 -0.82
CA ASP A 501 10.89 -8.89 -2.03
C ASP A 501 9.94 -8.91 -3.23
N ASP A 502 10.32 -8.22 -4.30
CA ASP A 502 9.55 -8.12 -5.54
C ASP A 502 9.82 -9.29 -6.50
N SER A 503 10.52 -10.33 -6.04
CA SER A 503 10.86 -11.47 -6.87
C SER A 503 9.60 -12.27 -7.21
N LEU A 504 9.43 -12.52 -8.52
CA LEU A 504 8.28 -13.26 -9.03
C LEU A 504 8.46 -14.78 -8.92
N LEU A 505 9.69 -15.25 -8.78
CA LEU A 505 10.07 -16.67 -8.69
C LEU A 505 11.12 -16.86 -7.59
N LEU A 506 11.13 -18.02 -6.96
CA LEU A 506 12.17 -18.45 -6.03
C LEU A 506 13.26 -19.24 -6.73
N ASP A 507 14.49 -19.15 -6.21
CA ASP A 507 15.66 -19.94 -6.61
C ASP A 507 15.89 -19.94 -8.14
N THR A 508 16.09 -18.75 -8.69
CA THR A 508 16.24 -18.50 -10.13
C THR A 508 17.52 -19.08 -10.74
N ASP A 509 18.56 -19.28 -9.93
CA ASP A 509 19.87 -19.79 -10.35
C ASP A 509 20.19 -21.18 -9.75
N PHE A 510 19.21 -21.79 -9.08
CA PHE A 510 19.34 -23.08 -8.39
C PHE A 510 20.51 -23.13 -7.38
N SER A 511 20.92 -21.98 -6.86
CA SER A 511 22.04 -21.87 -5.91
C SER A 511 21.73 -22.52 -4.56
N SER A 512 20.46 -22.66 -4.22
CA SER A 512 20.04 -23.32 -2.98
C SER A 512 20.40 -24.81 -2.96
N GLY A 513 20.53 -25.43 -4.14
CA GLY A 513 20.71 -26.87 -4.31
C GLY A 513 19.52 -27.71 -3.81
N ARG A 514 18.40 -27.07 -3.44
CA ARG A 514 17.22 -27.79 -2.95
C ARG A 514 16.60 -28.60 -4.10
N PRO A 515 16.21 -29.86 -3.84
CA PRO A 515 15.53 -30.64 -4.86
C PRO A 515 14.18 -30.00 -5.21
N PRO A 516 13.67 -30.20 -6.44
CA PRO A 516 12.33 -29.75 -6.78
C PRO A 516 11.28 -30.45 -5.90
N ILE A 517 10.24 -29.72 -5.58
CA ILE A 517 9.08 -30.19 -4.81
C ILE A 517 8.29 -31.18 -5.67
N ALA A 518 7.85 -32.29 -5.08
CA ALA A 518 7.01 -33.25 -5.76
C ALA A 518 5.64 -32.65 -6.11
N VAL A 519 5.07 -33.06 -7.25
CA VAL A 519 3.73 -32.61 -7.64
C VAL A 519 2.67 -33.40 -6.87
N ALA A 520 2.33 -32.91 -5.67
CA ALA A 520 1.29 -33.48 -4.82
C ALA A 520 0.36 -32.40 -4.27
N PRO A 521 -0.97 -32.51 -4.46
CA PRO A 521 -1.93 -31.63 -3.80
C PRO A 521 -2.42 -32.21 -2.47
N PRO A 522 -2.80 -31.37 -1.49
CA PRO A 522 -2.53 -29.93 -1.39
C PRO A 522 -1.15 -29.70 -0.74
N THR A 523 -0.25 -28.97 -1.43
CA THR A 523 0.96 -28.42 -0.81
C THR A 523 1.09 -26.94 -1.09
N ARG A 524 1.36 -26.17 -0.04
CA ARG A 524 1.63 -24.73 -0.09
C ARG A 524 3.12 -24.39 -0.10
N GLU A 525 3.98 -25.41 -0.15
CA GLU A 525 5.42 -25.19 -0.29
C GLU A 525 5.70 -24.43 -1.59
N LYS A 526 6.46 -23.34 -1.46
CA LYS A 526 6.82 -22.44 -2.56
C LYS A 526 8.18 -22.87 -3.12
N GLY A 527 8.31 -22.82 -4.44
CA GLY A 527 9.53 -23.19 -5.14
C GLY A 527 9.25 -23.97 -6.41
N TRP A 528 10.32 -24.47 -7.03
CA TRP A 528 10.25 -25.28 -8.23
C TRP A 528 9.64 -26.64 -7.95
N ARG A 529 8.61 -27.01 -8.72
CA ARG A 529 7.99 -28.33 -8.75
C ARG A 529 8.52 -29.13 -9.93
N GLY A 530 8.94 -30.36 -9.67
CA GLY A 530 9.47 -31.27 -10.69
C GLY A 530 8.59 -32.49 -10.87
N TRP A 531 8.42 -32.93 -12.11
CA TRP A 531 7.70 -34.16 -12.42
C TRP A 531 8.17 -34.80 -13.74
N PRO A 532 8.40 -36.13 -13.79
CA PRO A 532 8.53 -37.02 -12.64
C PRO A 532 9.85 -36.78 -11.89
N LEU A 533 9.86 -36.99 -10.57
CA LEU A 533 11.11 -37.05 -9.78
C LEU A 533 11.68 -38.48 -9.84
N ASN A 534 12.93 -38.70 -9.39
CA ASN A 534 13.60 -40.00 -9.46
C ASN A 534 12.73 -41.18 -8.95
N SER A 535 11.98 -40.98 -7.86
CA SER A 535 11.09 -42.00 -7.28
C SER A 535 9.88 -42.36 -8.14
N GLU A 536 9.56 -41.54 -9.15
CA GLU A 536 8.45 -41.72 -10.10
C GLU A 536 8.95 -42.03 -11.52
N ALA A 537 10.27 -42.03 -11.74
CA ALA A 537 10.89 -42.13 -13.06
C ALA A 537 11.05 -43.58 -13.56
N GLU A 538 10.87 -44.57 -12.68
CA GLU A 538 11.08 -46.00 -12.97
C GLU A 538 10.19 -46.53 -14.12
N ASP A 539 9.07 -45.86 -14.44
CA ASP A 539 8.11 -46.30 -15.47
C ASP A 539 8.18 -45.54 -16.81
N HIS A 540 8.86 -44.39 -16.89
CA HIS A 540 8.70 -43.46 -18.02
C HIS A 540 10.00 -42.92 -18.62
N GLY A 541 11.17 -43.26 -18.05
CA GLY A 541 12.48 -42.94 -18.62
C GLY A 541 12.86 -41.45 -18.65
N LEU A 542 12.01 -40.57 -18.13
CA LEU A 542 12.25 -39.14 -17.96
C LEU A 542 12.37 -38.79 -16.48
N VAL A 543 13.12 -37.73 -16.17
CA VAL A 543 13.31 -37.30 -14.78
C VAL A 543 13.66 -35.81 -14.65
N VAL A 544 13.26 -35.23 -13.53
CA VAL A 544 13.63 -33.86 -13.12
C VAL A 544 14.47 -33.92 -11.86
N ARG A 545 15.65 -33.28 -11.87
CA ARG A 545 16.54 -33.18 -10.71
C ARG A 545 17.31 -31.87 -10.70
N VAL A 546 17.67 -31.37 -9.52
CA VAL A 546 18.61 -30.25 -9.36
C VAL A 546 20.03 -30.81 -9.20
N LEU A 547 20.98 -30.23 -9.93
CA LEU A 547 22.39 -30.58 -9.95
C LEU A 547 23.19 -29.57 -9.13
N GLY A 548 24.20 -30.06 -8.40
CA GLY A 548 25.17 -29.24 -7.66
C GLY A 548 26.57 -29.25 -8.27
N GLY A 549 27.53 -28.59 -7.61
CA GLY A 549 28.93 -28.57 -8.03
C GLY A 549 29.19 -27.74 -9.30
N GLU A 550 30.08 -28.20 -10.18
CA GLU A 550 30.47 -27.51 -11.42
C GLU A 550 29.35 -27.45 -12.49
N ARG A 551 28.32 -28.30 -12.37
CA ARG A 551 27.16 -28.38 -13.29
C ARG A 551 25.86 -27.91 -12.61
N ARG A 552 25.91 -26.78 -11.89
CA ARG A 552 24.76 -26.22 -11.17
C ARG A 552 23.59 -25.92 -12.11
N GLY A 553 22.38 -26.32 -11.72
CA GLY A 553 21.14 -26.05 -12.47
C GLY A 553 20.08 -27.14 -12.27
N ALA A 554 18.95 -27.04 -12.96
CA ALA A 554 17.95 -28.11 -13.04
C ALA A 554 18.12 -28.91 -14.34
N LEU A 555 18.14 -30.24 -14.24
CA LEU A 555 18.15 -31.15 -15.37
C LEU A 555 16.77 -31.74 -15.57
N LEU A 556 16.19 -31.55 -16.76
CA LEU A 556 15.08 -32.34 -17.28
C LEU A 556 15.69 -33.32 -18.27
N GLY A 557 15.74 -34.60 -17.93
CA GLY A 557 16.59 -35.52 -18.67
C GLY A 557 16.14 -36.97 -18.61
N LEU A 558 17.04 -37.85 -19.05
CA LEU A 558 16.81 -39.27 -19.14
C LEU A 558 17.09 -39.96 -17.79
N ALA A 559 16.23 -40.90 -17.41
CA ALA A 559 16.46 -41.82 -16.30
C ALA A 559 17.11 -43.12 -16.83
N PRO A 560 18.07 -43.74 -16.11
CA PRO A 560 18.68 -44.99 -16.54
C PRO A 560 17.66 -46.14 -16.57
N GLY A 561 17.67 -46.91 -17.66
CA GLY A 561 16.80 -48.07 -17.84
C GLY A 561 15.33 -47.69 -18.10
N GLY A 562 14.80 -48.09 -19.27
CA GLY A 562 13.38 -47.93 -19.58
C GLY A 562 13.09 -47.52 -21.03
N THR A 563 11.81 -47.29 -21.27
CA THR A 563 11.26 -46.75 -22.51
C THR A 563 10.56 -45.44 -22.17
N ILE A 564 10.66 -44.43 -23.03
CA ILE A 564 9.89 -43.18 -22.93
C ILE A 564 8.71 -43.30 -23.90
N PRO A 565 7.49 -43.60 -23.43
CA PRO A 565 6.31 -43.62 -24.30
C PRO A 565 6.10 -42.29 -25.03
N ALA A 566 5.47 -42.34 -26.20
CA ALA A 566 5.05 -41.12 -26.90
C ALA A 566 4.13 -40.27 -26.01
N GLY A 567 4.35 -38.95 -25.97
CA GLY A 567 3.60 -38.01 -25.12
C GLY A 567 4.04 -37.96 -23.65
N SER A 568 5.05 -38.75 -23.25
CA SER A 568 5.64 -38.62 -21.91
C SER A 568 6.37 -37.29 -21.79
N ARG A 569 6.23 -36.65 -20.63
CA ARG A 569 6.80 -35.32 -20.36
C ARG A 569 7.56 -35.28 -19.04
N ALA A 570 8.70 -34.60 -19.03
CA ALA A 570 9.33 -34.04 -17.84
C ALA A 570 9.01 -32.55 -17.76
N MET A 571 8.71 -32.07 -16.57
CA MET A 571 8.28 -30.70 -16.34
C MET A 571 8.90 -30.14 -15.08
N LEU A 572 9.45 -28.93 -15.21
CA LEU A 572 9.87 -28.09 -14.11
C LEU A 572 8.98 -26.83 -14.12
N ALA A 573 8.18 -26.63 -13.08
CA ALA A 573 7.19 -25.57 -13.03
C ALA A 573 7.24 -24.80 -11.70
N GLN A 574 6.93 -23.52 -11.73
CA GLN A 574 6.83 -22.71 -10.53
C GLN A 574 5.67 -21.71 -10.66
N GLU A 575 4.94 -21.52 -9.56
CA GLU A 575 3.92 -20.48 -9.45
C GLU A 575 4.57 -19.09 -9.45
N ILE A 576 3.97 -18.15 -10.19
CA ILE A 576 4.38 -16.76 -10.18
C ILE A 576 3.85 -16.11 -8.90
N ARG A 577 4.78 -15.63 -8.06
CA ARG A 577 4.45 -14.82 -6.88
C ARG A 577 3.88 -13.47 -7.32
N SER A 578 2.85 -13.01 -6.63
CA SER A 578 2.21 -11.71 -6.90
C SER A 578 1.84 -11.48 -8.38
N ALA A 579 1.19 -12.48 -8.99
CA ALA A 579 0.72 -12.42 -10.37
C ALA A 579 -0.19 -11.20 -10.63
N ARG A 580 0.17 -10.40 -11.65
CA ARG A 580 -0.49 -9.13 -12.02
C ARG A 580 -0.76 -9.02 -13.52
N GLY A 581 -1.66 -8.13 -13.91
CA GLY A 581 -1.92 -7.81 -15.32
C GLY A 581 -0.78 -6.95 -15.92
N GLY A 582 -0.19 -7.38 -17.02
CA GLY A 582 0.93 -6.67 -17.66
C GLY A 582 1.74 -7.55 -18.62
N GLU A 583 2.91 -7.07 -19.00
CA GLU A 583 3.83 -7.78 -19.88
C GLU A 583 4.80 -8.64 -19.07
N TYR A 584 4.84 -9.94 -19.36
CA TYR A 584 5.78 -10.90 -18.79
C TYR A 584 6.85 -11.25 -19.81
N THR A 585 8.10 -11.24 -19.37
CA THR A 585 9.24 -11.79 -20.11
C THR A 585 9.83 -12.94 -19.32
N PHE A 586 9.59 -14.17 -19.76
CA PHE A 586 10.11 -15.39 -19.17
C PHE A 586 11.32 -15.86 -19.97
N SER A 587 12.51 -15.86 -19.36
CA SER A 587 13.74 -16.31 -20.00
C SER A 587 14.37 -17.47 -19.23
N VAL A 588 14.92 -18.44 -19.95
CA VAL A 588 15.70 -19.53 -19.37
C VAL A 588 17.04 -19.62 -20.09
N SER A 589 18.11 -19.86 -19.34
CA SER A 589 19.41 -20.21 -19.90
C SER A 589 19.52 -21.72 -19.94
N ALA A 590 19.55 -22.28 -21.15
CA ALA A 590 19.46 -23.73 -21.36
C ALA A 590 20.47 -24.26 -22.37
N ALA A 591 20.96 -25.47 -22.13
CA ALA A 591 21.81 -26.23 -23.07
C ALA A 591 21.48 -27.72 -23.02
N MET A 592 21.82 -28.42 -24.10
CA MET A 592 21.82 -29.88 -24.10
C MET A 592 23.08 -30.39 -23.41
N LEU A 593 22.88 -31.15 -22.34
CA LEU A 593 23.92 -31.92 -21.66
C LEU A 593 23.91 -33.33 -22.25
N SER A 594 25.01 -33.72 -22.91
CA SER A 594 25.31 -35.12 -23.20
C SER A 594 26.17 -35.69 -22.07
N GLY A 595 25.91 -36.94 -21.71
CA GLY A 595 26.73 -37.76 -20.84
C GLY A 595 28.10 -38.08 -21.45
N ASP A 596 28.94 -38.74 -20.67
CA ASP A 596 30.36 -38.93 -20.99
C ASP A 596 30.64 -39.83 -22.22
N GLN A 597 29.61 -40.44 -22.83
CA GLN A 597 29.68 -41.32 -24.01
C GLN A 597 29.27 -40.65 -25.35
N GLY A 598 28.91 -39.36 -25.34
CA GLY A 598 29.00 -38.43 -26.49
C GLY A 598 27.96 -38.54 -27.63
N GLU A 599 27.80 -39.70 -28.28
CA GLU A 599 27.09 -39.81 -29.57
C GLU A 599 25.67 -40.42 -29.49
N PRO A 600 25.41 -41.56 -28.81
CA PRO A 600 24.09 -42.20 -28.82
C PRO A 600 23.00 -41.37 -28.14
N GLU A 601 23.40 -40.54 -27.18
CA GLU A 601 22.49 -39.72 -26.38
C GLU A 601 22.01 -38.48 -27.14
N ALA A 602 22.85 -37.91 -28.01
CA ALA A 602 22.48 -36.75 -28.82
C ALA A 602 21.32 -37.07 -29.77
N ASP A 603 21.34 -38.26 -30.37
CA ASP A 603 20.27 -38.74 -31.25
C ASP A 603 18.96 -38.97 -30.48
N LEU A 604 19.02 -39.53 -29.27
CA LEU A 604 17.84 -39.72 -28.42
C LEU A 604 17.23 -38.38 -28.00
N LEU A 605 18.08 -37.41 -27.65
CA LEU A 605 17.62 -36.08 -27.24
C LEU A 605 17.06 -35.27 -28.41
N ALA A 606 17.51 -35.52 -29.65
CA ALA A 606 16.94 -34.91 -30.85
C ALA A 606 15.49 -35.34 -31.13
N LEU A 607 15.03 -36.46 -30.54
CA LEU A 607 13.64 -36.92 -30.61
C LEU A 607 12.72 -36.23 -29.59
N LEU A 608 13.30 -35.49 -28.65
CA LEU A 608 12.55 -34.74 -27.63
C LEU A 608 12.35 -33.28 -28.08
N SER A 609 11.25 -32.69 -27.62
CA SER A 609 10.94 -31.27 -27.83
C SER A 609 10.98 -30.52 -26.51
N CYS A 610 11.53 -29.30 -26.54
CA CYS A 610 11.56 -28.41 -25.39
C CYS A 610 10.58 -27.26 -25.59
N ARG A 611 9.88 -26.87 -24.51
CA ARG A 611 8.92 -25.77 -24.51
C ARG A 611 9.04 -24.93 -23.26
N LEU A 612 8.95 -23.61 -23.45
CA LEU A 612 8.63 -22.67 -22.38
C LEU A 612 7.12 -22.42 -22.40
N VAL A 613 6.50 -22.39 -21.22
CA VAL A 613 5.06 -22.19 -21.09
C VAL A 613 4.78 -21.17 -19.98
N LEU A 614 3.98 -20.16 -20.32
CA LEU A 614 3.30 -19.30 -19.35
C LEU A 614 1.85 -19.77 -19.26
N PHE A 615 1.38 -20.09 -18.07
CA PHE A 615 0.09 -20.77 -17.88
C PHE A 615 -0.71 -20.21 -16.71
N ARG A 616 -1.98 -20.62 -16.65
CA ARG A 616 -2.89 -20.47 -15.51
C ARG A 616 -3.22 -21.85 -14.94
N PHE A 617 -3.29 -21.98 -13.61
CA PHE A 617 -3.74 -23.21 -12.97
C PHE A 617 -5.22 -23.50 -13.26
N ALA A 618 -5.57 -24.76 -13.49
CA ALA A 618 -6.95 -25.15 -13.78
C ALA A 618 -7.88 -25.02 -12.56
N ASP A 619 -7.36 -25.30 -11.35
CA ASP A 619 -8.12 -25.30 -10.10
C ASP A 619 -7.24 -24.92 -8.88
N ALA A 620 -7.87 -24.84 -7.71
CA ALA A 620 -7.22 -24.44 -6.46
C ALA A 620 -6.20 -25.46 -5.91
N SER A 621 -6.11 -26.68 -6.46
CA SER A 621 -5.06 -27.64 -6.10
C SER A 621 -3.68 -27.19 -6.59
N LYS A 622 -3.66 -26.27 -7.57
CA LYS A 622 -2.45 -25.75 -8.24
C LYS A 622 -1.52 -26.85 -8.73
N ASP A 623 -2.11 -27.91 -9.30
CA ASP A 623 -1.34 -28.96 -9.96
C ASP A 623 -0.80 -28.43 -11.30
N PRO A 624 0.53 -28.26 -11.48
CA PRO A 624 1.11 -27.78 -12.74
C PRO A 624 0.92 -28.76 -13.91
N ARG A 625 0.43 -29.98 -13.67
CA ARG A 625 0.08 -30.95 -14.72
C ARG A 625 -1.29 -30.66 -15.35
N SER A 626 -2.12 -29.86 -14.67
CA SER A 626 -3.47 -29.45 -15.05
C SER A 626 -3.52 -27.93 -15.21
N ILE A 627 -3.24 -27.45 -16.43
CA ILE A 627 -3.00 -26.03 -16.72
C ILE A 627 -3.76 -25.57 -17.96
N GLN A 628 -4.06 -24.27 -18.00
CA GLN A 628 -4.46 -23.56 -19.20
C GLN A 628 -3.26 -22.79 -19.76
N GLU A 629 -2.77 -23.15 -20.94
CA GLU A 629 -1.68 -22.42 -21.58
C GLU A 629 -2.13 -21.02 -22.02
N LEU A 630 -1.35 -20.00 -21.65
CA LEU A 630 -1.58 -18.61 -22.03
C LEU A 630 -0.62 -18.16 -23.15
N ALA A 631 0.60 -18.70 -23.13
CA ALA A 631 1.58 -18.60 -24.19
C ALA A 631 2.61 -19.74 -24.09
N SER A 632 3.17 -20.15 -25.22
CA SER A 632 4.25 -21.13 -25.26
C SER A 632 5.22 -20.86 -26.39
N LEU A 633 6.47 -21.29 -26.22
CA LEU A 633 7.54 -21.20 -27.20
C LEU A 633 8.28 -22.54 -27.24
N SER A 634 8.24 -23.20 -28.39
CA SER A 634 9.06 -24.39 -28.65
C SER A 634 10.47 -23.99 -29.05
N PHE A 635 11.46 -24.72 -28.55
CA PHE A 635 12.87 -24.51 -28.90
C PHE A 635 13.63 -25.83 -28.90
N ARG A 636 14.83 -25.81 -29.49
CA ARG A 636 15.79 -26.91 -29.42
C ARG A 636 17.10 -26.33 -28.88
N PRO A 637 17.58 -26.76 -27.72
CA PRO A 637 18.86 -26.30 -27.20
C PRO A 637 19.99 -26.96 -27.99
N GLU A 638 21.09 -26.24 -28.16
CA GLU A 638 22.32 -26.77 -28.75
C GLU A 638 23.20 -27.41 -27.68
N PRO A 639 24.06 -28.38 -28.02
CA PRO A 639 25.11 -28.84 -27.13
C PRO A 639 26.08 -27.71 -26.75
N GLY A 640 26.63 -27.77 -25.53
CA GLY A 640 27.67 -26.85 -25.06
C GLY A 640 27.18 -25.86 -23.99
N ALA A 641 27.59 -24.59 -24.10
CA ALA A 641 27.28 -23.59 -23.08
C ALA A 641 25.79 -23.19 -23.11
N PRO A 642 25.12 -23.04 -21.94
CA PRO A 642 23.75 -22.56 -21.85
C PRO A 642 23.50 -21.26 -22.63
N ARG A 643 22.42 -21.21 -23.40
CA ARG A 643 21.99 -20.05 -24.17
C ARG A 643 20.61 -19.58 -23.72
N PRO A 644 20.34 -18.26 -23.75
CA PRO A 644 19.05 -17.73 -23.35
C PRO A 644 17.96 -18.05 -24.38
N VAL A 645 16.80 -18.46 -23.90
CA VAL A 645 15.55 -18.65 -24.65
C VAL A 645 14.47 -17.86 -23.93
N THR A 646 13.74 -17.01 -24.67
CA THR A 646 12.84 -16.02 -24.07
C THR A 646 11.43 -16.10 -24.68
N LEU A 647 10.43 -16.23 -23.81
CA LEU A 647 9.01 -16.11 -24.11
C LEU A 647 8.48 -14.77 -23.57
N GLN A 648 7.85 -13.97 -24.44
CA GLN A 648 7.21 -12.72 -24.05
C GLN A 648 5.69 -12.78 -24.27
N ARG A 649 4.93 -12.29 -23.29
CA ARG A 649 3.47 -12.26 -23.38
C ARG A 649 2.87 -11.14 -22.54
N PHE A 650 2.03 -10.32 -23.17
CA PHE A 650 1.11 -9.44 -22.45
C PHE A 650 -0.10 -10.23 -21.95
N LEU A 651 -0.33 -10.19 -20.64
CA LEU A 651 -1.49 -10.78 -19.95
C LEU A 651 -2.34 -9.65 -19.38
N GLY A 652 -3.42 -9.30 -20.06
CA GLY A 652 -4.32 -8.25 -19.60
C GLY A 652 -5.40 -7.91 -20.60
N SER A 653 -6.41 -7.15 -20.16
CA SER A 653 -7.34 -6.52 -21.09
C SER A 653 -6.65 -5.37 -21.83
N THR A 654 -6.81 -5.32 -23.15
CA THR A 654 -6.41 -4.16 -23.95
C THR A 654 -7.38 -2.98 -23.79
N GLN A 655 -8.59 -3.24 -23.28
CA GLN A 655 -9.57 -2.21 -22.93
C GLN A 655 -9.22 -1.58 -21.57
N GLY A 656 -9.48 -0.28 -21.40
CA GLY A 656 -9.34 0.38 -20.10
C GLY A 656 -10.44 -0.09 -19.13
N ASN A 657 -10.16 -0.11 -17.82
CA ASN A 657 -11.11 -0.43 -16.74
C ASN A 657 -11.64 -1.89 -16.69
N VAL A 658 -11.00 -2.83 -17.38
CA VAL A 658 -11.33 -4.26 -17.27
C VAL A 658 -10.17 -4.97 -16.58
N ASN A 659 -10.44 -5.58 -15.43
CA ASN A 659 -9.47 -6.37 -14.70
C ASN A 659 -9.05 -7.61 -15.51
N PHE A 660 -7.80 -8.00 -15.35
CA PHE A 660 -7.30 -9.28 -15.81
C PHE A 660 -7.60 -10.33 -14.74
N PRO A 661 -8.44 -11.34 -15.05
CA PRO A 661 -8.69 -12.41 -14.10
C PRO A 661 -7.45 -13.31 -14.00
N ILE A 662 -6.79 -13.25 -12.86
CA ILE A 662 -5.66 -14.14 -12.53
C ILE A 662 -6.13 -15.60 -12.44
N GLY A 663 -7.40 -15.83 -12.08
CA GLY A 663 -7.95 -17.17 -11.88
C GLY A 663 -7.38 -17.83 -10.63
N GLN A 664 -6.97 -19.09 -10.74
CA GLN A 664 -6.40 -19.87 -9.62
C GLN A 664 -4.88 -19.69 -9.48
N GLY A 665 -4.31 -18.70 -10.16
CA GLY A 665 -2.89 -18.39 -10.17
C GLY A 665 -2.24 -18.57 -11.54
N LEU A 666 -1.13 -17.87 -11.72
CA LEU A 666 -0.27 -17.99 -12.90
C LEU A 666 0.99 -18.77 -12.56
N GLY A 667 1.57 -19.43 -13.57
CA GLY A 667 2.83 -20.13 -13.42
C GLY A 667 3.65 -20.14 -14.70
N VAL A 668 4.92 -20.49 -14.55
CA VAL A 668 5.83 -20.78 -15.66
C VAL A 668 6.27 -22.23 -15.61
N ALA A 669 6.43 -22.85 -16.78
CA ALA A 669 6.92 -24.21 -16.91
C ALA A 669 7.95 -24.34 -18.03
N ILE A 670 8.93 -25.21 -17.78
CA ILE A 670 9.88 -25.74 -18.75
C ILE A 670 9.49 -27.20 -18.95
N ILE A 671 9.19 -27.58 -20.17
CA ILE A 671 8.68 -28.92 -20.50
C ILE A 671 9.61 -29.57 -21.52
N LEU A 672 10.00 -30.80 -21.25
CA LEU A 672 10.67 -31.71 -22.17
C LEU A 672 9.71 -32.86 -22.49
N GLU A 673 9.40 -33.08 -23.76
CA GLU A 673 8.37 -34.05 -24.17
C GLU A 673 8.84 -34.94 -25.33
N ASN A 674 8.48 -36.23 -25.28
CA ASN A 674 8.57 -37.11 -26.45
C ASN A 674 7.44 -36.83 -27.44
N SER A 675 7.71 -35.94 -28.39
CA SER A 675 6.80 -35.57 -29.49
C SER A 675 7.00 -36.39 -30.77
N SER A 676 7.81 -37.46 -30.73
CA SER A 676 8.16 -38.25 -31.93
C SER A 676 7.01 -39.12 -32.47
N GLY A 677 5.94 -39.31 -31.68
CA GLY A 677 4.83 -40.20 -32.00
C GLY A 677 5.13 -41.70 -31.79
N ALA A 678 6.34 -42.05 -31.35
CA ALA A 678 6.76 -43.41 -31.06
C ALA A 678 7.48 -43.51 -29.70
N PRO A 679 7.50 -44.68 -29.04
CA PRO A 679 8.29 -44.89 -27.84
C PRO A 679 9.80 -44.82 -28.14
N ILE A 680 10.57 -44.18 -27.26
CA ILE A 680 12.03 -44.10 -27.34
C ILE A 680 12.64 -45.11 -26.35
N ASN A 681 13.47 -46.04 -26.82
CA ASN A 681 14.10 -47.05 -25.97
C ASN A 681 15.49 -46.59 -25.51
N LEU A 682 15.74 -46.57 -24.21
CA LEU A 682 16.99 -46.04 -23.63
C LEU A 682 18.12 -47.08 -23.52
N GLY A 683 17.84 -48.35 -23.84
CA GLY A 683 18.80 -49.46 -23.72
C GLY A 683 19.00 -49.93 -22.27
N HIS A 684 19.34 -51.21 -22.08
CA HIS A 684 19.41 -51.84 -20.75
C HIS A 684 20.74 -51.65 -20.01
N ASP A 685 21.80 -51.19 -20.69
CA ASP A 685 23.19 -51.23 -20.16
C ASP A 685 23.84 -49.85 -20.14
N SER A 686 23.06 -48.89 -19.68
CA SER A 686 23.32 -47.49 -19.99
C SER A 686 24.01 -46.85 -18.78
N GLY A 687 25.35 -46.92 -18.75
CA GLY A 687 26.22 -46.05 -17.93
C GLY A 687 26.10 -44.57 -18.32
N LEU A 688 24.87 -44.12 -18.60
CA LEU A 688 24.51 -42.78 -19.04
C LEU A 688 24.77 -41.86 -17.86
N GLY A 689 25.64 -40.89 -18.08
CA GLY A 689 25.72 -39.72 -17.23
C GLY A 689 24.41 -38.93 -17.27
N PRO A 690 24.31 -37.82 -16.53
CA PRO A 690 23.18 -36.93 -16.68
C PRO A 690 23.08 -36.41 -18.11
N ALA A 691 22.09 -36.90 -18.87
CA ALA A 691 21.79 -36.49 -20.23
C ALA A 691 20.42 -35.83 -20.29
N GLY A 692 20.31 -34.66 -20.93
CA GLY A 692 19.04 -33.93 -21.01
C GLY A 692 19.20 -32.42 -21.18
N LEU A 693 18.08 -31.72 -20.98
CA LEU A 693 18.01 -30.26 -20.93
C LEU A 693 18.54 -29.77 -19.58
N LEU A 694 19.71 -29.13 -19.58
CA LEU A 694 20.21 -28.40 -18.43
C LEU A 694 19.67 -26.96 -18.46
N VAL A 695 19.01 -26.56 -17.39
CA VAL A 695 18.56 -25.19 -17.12
C VAL A 695 19.44 -24.61 -16.03
N SER A 696 20.34 -23.68 -16.38
CA SER A 696 21.28 -23.11 -15.41
C SER A 696 20.72 -21.89 -14.69
N GLU A 697 19.83 -21.15 -15.34
CA GLU A 697 19.25 -19.91 -14.82
C GLU A 697 17.87 -19.68 -15.41
N VAL A 698 16.98 -19.09 -14.61
CA VAL A 698 15.64 -18.68 -15.00
C VAL A 698 15.42 -17.24 -14.56
N SER A 699 14.91 -16.40 -15.43
CA SER A 699 14.44 -15.07 -15.04
C SER A 699 13.01 -14.83 -15.51
N LEU A 700 12.25 -14.12 -14.68
CA LEU A 700 10.93 -13.64 -15.01
C LEU A 700 10.87 -12.16 -14.65
N SER A 701 10.74 -11.31 -15.66
CA SER A 701 10.49 -9.89 -15.46
C SER A 701 9.05 -9.55 -15.80
N PHE A 702 8.54 -8.55 -15.10
CA PHE A 702 7.20 -8.02 -15.27
C PHE A 702 7.27 -6.53 -15.52
N ARG A 703 6.50 -6.08 -16.51
CA ARG A 703 6.26 -4.66 -16.76
C ARG A 703 4.76 -4.42 -16.66
N ALA A 704 4.37 -3.66 -15.64
CA ALA A 704 2.99 -3.22 -15.51
C ALA A 704 2.57 -2.43 -16.78
N ARG A 705 1.28 -2.51 -17.12
CA ARG A 705 0.70 -1.64 -18.16
C ARG A 705 1.00 -0.17 -17.79
N PRO A 706 1.48 0.67 -18.73
CA PRO A 706 1.64 2.09 -18.48
C PRO A 706 0.30 2.68 -18.04
N ARG A 707 0.29 3.27 -16.84
CA ARG A 707 -0.91 3.84 -16.24
C ARG A 707 -1.15 5.21 -16.90
N ASN A 708 -2.40 5.54 -17.23
CA ASN A 708 -2.78 6.88 -17.70
C ASN A 708 -2.78 7.87 -16.51
N GLU A 709 -1.67 7.95 -15.76
CA GLU A 709 -1.58 8.70 -14.49
C GLU A 709 -1.51 10.22 -14.66
N ASN A 710 -1.34 10.71 -15.88
CA ASN A 710 -1.22 12.15 -16.15
C ASN A 710 -2.58 12.88 -16.24
N THR A 711 -3.64 12.32 -15.67
CA THR A 711 -4.87 13.08 -15.40
C THR A 711 -4.96 13.30 -13.89
N LEU A 712 -4.13 14.24 -13.43
CA LEU A 712 -4.29 14.94 -12.16
C LEU A 712 -5.58 15.76 -12.15
#